data_AF-A0A9E7K8E8-F1
#
_entry.id   AF-A0A9E7K8E8-F1
#
_cell.length_a   1.000
_cell.length_b   1.000
_cell.length_c   1.000
_cell.angle_alpha   90.00
_cell.angle_beta   90.00
_cell.angle_gamma   90.00
#
_symmetry.space_group_name_H-M   'P 1'
#
loop_
_entity.id
_entity.type
_entity.pdbx_description
1 polymer ?
#
loop_
_entity_poly.entity_id
_entity_poly.type
_entity_poly.pdbx_seq_one_letter_code
_entity_poly.pdbx_strand_id
1 'polypeptide(L)'
;MAATTTTATTNPLPKSGAISKGYNFASSWEQNAPLTEQQKAAILALSNAVAERPFPPHLSQEQILGGPGASASPQESTLEDSGAIDAVLVNTHQFYKWFSDLESAMKSETEEKYRLYVNTLVERVQICDEILQQVDETLNLFNELQSLHQTVATKTKTLHDACDQLLIEKQRLIEFADALRSKLNYFDELENVSTNFYSSNMSISSVEFLPLLKRLDDCISYVESNPQYAESGVYLVKFRQLQSRALGMIRSHVLSVLKSASSQVQTAIRGSGSSKATVSEGVEASIIYVRFKAAASELKPVLAEIESRTSRKEYAQILKECHKLYCEQRLSLVKGIVQQRISEFSKKEPLPSLTRSGCAYLMQVCQLEHQLFEHFFASSSADVSSLSPLINPLSTYLYDTLRPKLIHEANVDSLCELVDILKVEVLGEQLSRRGESLAGLRPTLQRILADIHERLTFCARTHIREEIANYRPSDEDLDYPAKLERSVDMTSSTSVDDTSDTFKTCYPPLEKTVSCISKLYHCLEPAVFTGLAQEAVEFCSISIQNASKSISKRSSPMDGQLFLVKHLLILREQIAPFDIEFSVTHKELDFSHLLEHLRRILRGQSSLFDWSMSASLARTLSPRVLESQIDAKKELEKSLKTTCEEFIMATTKLVVDPMLSFVAKVTAVKVALSSGNQGPKLDSVVAKPLKSQAFAAPDKVAELVQRVATALQQDLPKVMMKMKLYLQNPSTRMILFKPIKTNIIEAHLQLQTLLKSEYSTEEIESIGMVAVQDLEAQLDGLL
;
A
#
# COMPACT_ATOMS: atom_id res chain seq x y z
N MET A 1 -15.01 47.94 41.02
CA MET A 1 -16.41 48.40 41.06
C MET A 1 -17.04 47.81 42.30
N ALA A 2 -17.49 48.53 43.33
CA ALA A 2 -17.63 49.96 43.60
C ALA A 2 -17.40 50.13 45.12
N ALA A 3 -16.45 50.98 45.52
CA ALA A 3 -16.65 52.35 46.05
C ALA A 3 -16.84 52.36 47.59
N THR A 4 -15.81 52.69 48.40
CA THR A 4 -15.46 54.05 48.90
C THR A 4 -16.65 54.73 49.61
N THR A 5 -16.58 55.32 50.81
CA THR A 5 -15.72 56.46 51.19
C THR A 5 -15.92 56.79 52.70
N THR A 6 -14.80 57.01 53.41
CA THR A 6 -14.47 58.13 54.33
C THR A 6 -15.34 58.59 55.53
N THR A 7 -14.61 58.73 56.65
CA THR A 7 -14.57 59.85 57.64
C THR A 7 -15.81 60.08 58.52
N ALA A 8 -15.78 59.77 59.82
CA ALA A 8 -15.06 60.46 60.91
C ALA A 8 -15.54 61.90 61.15
N THR A 9 -16.27 62.13 62.24
CA THR A 9 -16.17 63.29 63.17
C THR A 9 -17.25 63.15 64.26
N THR A 10 -16.89 62.69 65.46
CA THR A 10 -16.53 63.46 66.68
C THR A 10 -17.71 63.86 67.55
N ASN A 11 -17.71 63.26 68.75
CA ASN A 11 -18.56 63.50 69.93
C ASN A 11 -18.54 64.95 70.47
N PRO A 12 -19.47 65.29 71.38
CA PRO A 12 -19.09 65.34 72.81
C PRO A 12 -20.17 64.74 73.75
N LEU A 13 -19.88 63.67 74.53
CA LEU A 13 -19.42 63.62 75.94
C LEU A 13 -20.57 63.71 76.99
N PRO A 14 -20.45 63.14 78.22
CA PRO A 14 -19.93 61.84 78.62
C PRO A 14 -20.86 61.10 79.63
N LYS A 15 -20.91 59.75 79.63
CA LYS A 15 -21.34 58.95 80.79
C LYS A 15 -20.40 57.76 81.01
N SER A 16 -19.73 57.80 82.17
CA SER A 16 -19.01 56.77 82.95
C SER A 16 -18.51 55.49 82.24
N GLY A 17 -17.19 55.41 82.03
CA GLY A 17 -16.48 54.28 81.42
C GLY A 17 -15.91 53.22 82.38
N ALA A 18 -16.35 53.18 83.64
CA ALA A 18 -15.78 52.23 84.62
C ALA A 18 -16.54 50.88 84.71
N ILE A 19 -17.84 50.84 84.38
CA ILE A 19 -18.68 49.64 84.60
C ILE A 19 -18.66 48.67 83.40
N SER A 20 -18.35 49.14 82.18
CA SER A 20 -18.38 48.30 80.96
C SER A 20 -17.09 47.52 80.68
N LYS A 21 -15.98 47.77 81.39
CA LYS A 21 -14.70 47.06 81.16
C LYS A 21 -14.58 45.74 81.95
N GLY A 22 -15.22 45.61 83.12
CA GLY A 22 -15.17 44.38 83.92
C GLY A 22 -15.98 43.23 83.31
N TYR A 23 -17.19 43.51 82.81
CA TYR A 23 -18.04 42.48 82.19
C TYR A 23 -17.49 41.96 80.86
N ASN A 24 -16.83 42.81 80.07
CA ASN A 24 -16.21 42.40 78.81
C ASN A 24 -14.98 41.51 79.03
N PHE A 25 -14.18 41.74 80.09
CA PHE A 25 -13.04 40.90 80.44
C PHE A 25 -13.48 39.47 80.82
N ALA A 26 -14.46 39.32 81.72
CA ALA A 26 -14.98 38.01 82.13
C ALA A 26 -15.59 37.24 80.94
N SER A 27 -16.36 37.90 80.08
CA SER A 27 -16.94 37.27 78.87
C SER A 27 -15.88 36.86 77.84
N SER A 28 -14.79 37.62 77.72
CA SER A 28 -13.66 37.29 76.85
C SER A 28 -12.77 36.17 77.40
N TRP A 29 -12.78 35.97 78.72
CA TRP A 29 -12.06 34.90 79.40
C TRP A 29 -12.82 33.57 79.29
N GLU A 30 -14.15 33.60 79.45
CA GLU A 30 -15.02 32.42 79.28
C GLU A 30 -15.06 31.86 77.84
N GLN A 31 -14.90 32.72 76.82
CA GLN A 31 -14.91 32.29 75.41
C GLN A 31 -13.60 31.66 74.95
N ASN A 32 -12.46 32.02 75.57
CA ASN A 32 -11.13 31.60 75.09
C ASN A 32 -10.50 30.45 75.90
N ALA A 33 -11.13 30.02 77.00
CA ALA A 33 -10.72 28.85 77.78
C ALA A 33 -11.92 28.19 78.51
N PRO A 34 -12.71 27.31 77.86
CA PRO A 34 -13.85 26.68 78.51
C PRO A 34 -13.38 25.76 79.65
N LEU A 35 -13.78 26.10 80.88
CA LEU A 35 -13.53 25.30 82.09
C LEU A 35 -14.19 23.92 81.95
N THR A 36 -13.48 22.87 82.35
CA THR A 36 -14.04 21.50 82.40
C THR A 36 -15.14 21.41 83.45
N GLU A 37 -16.11 20.51 83.26
CA GLU A 37 -17.23 20.29 84.19
C GLU A 37 -16.77 20.08 85.65
N GLN A 38 -15.64 19.40 85.86
CA GLN A 38 -15.04 19.21 87.19
C GLN A 38 -14.55 20.52 87.83
N GLN A 39 -14.00 21.44 87.04
CA GLN A 39 -13.54 22.74 87.52
C GLN A 39 -14.71 23.67 87.85
N LYS A 40 -15.78 23.63 87.05
CA LYS A 40 -17.04 24.35 87.35
C LYS A 40 -17.68 23.83 88.63
N ALA A 41 -17.70 22.52 88.84
CA ALA A 41 -18.20 21.91 90.07
C ALA A 41 -17.38 22.32 91.31
N ALA A 42 -16.05 22.42 91.18
CA ALA A 42 -15.18 22.88 92.26
C ALA A 42 -15.41 24.36 92.62
N ILE A 43 -15.62 25.22 91.63
CA ILE A 43 -15.95 26.64 91.84
C ILE A 43 -17.32 26.79 92.53
N LEU A 44 -18.32 26.01 92.14
CA LEU A 44 -19.62 25.98 92.83
C LEU A 44 -19.50 25.47 94.27
N ALA A 45 -18.68 24.46 94.52
CA ALA A 45 -18.41 23.96 95.87
C ALA A 45 -17.72 25.02 96.74
N LEU A 46 -16.73 25.74 96.20
CA LEU A 46 -16.06 26.85 96.87
C LEU A 46 -17.00 28.04 97.14
N SER A 47 -17.85 28.39 96.16
CA SER A 47 -18.89 29.41 96.30
C SER A 47 -19.83 29.10 97.47
N ASN A 48 -20.31 27.84 97.56
CA ASN A 48 -21.17 27.40 98.64
C ASN A 48 -20.45 27.41 100.00
N ALA A 49 -19.18 27.01 100.05
CA ALA A 49 -18.37 27.06 101.28
C ALA A 49 -18.08 28.49 101.76
N VAL A 50 -18.02 29.47 100.85
CA VAL A 50 -17.83 30.89 101.19
C VAL A 50 -19.14 31.56 101.62
N ALA A 51 -20.29 31.10 101.10
CA ALA A 51 -21.61 31.58 101.50
C ALA A 51 -21.97 31.16 102.94
N GLU A 52 -21.46 30.02 103.43
CA GLU A 52 -21.62 29.54 104.81
C GLU A 52 -20.45 29.95 105.73
N ARG A 53 -20.21 31.26 105.92
CA ARG A 53 -19.27 31.73 106.96
C ARG A 53 -19.98 32.00 108.30
N PRO A 54 -19.69 31.25 109.38
CA PRO A 54 -20.12 31.60 110.73
C PRO A 54 -19.33 32.82 111.25
N PHE A 55 -20.01 33.69 112.01
CA PHE A 55 -19.42 34.88 112.64
C PHE A 55 -18.33 34.51 113.66
N PRO A 56 -17.35 35.43 113.91
CA PRO A 56 -16.26 35.15 114.81
C PRO A 56 -16.75 34.82 116.23
N PRO A 57 -16.17 33.79 116.85
CA PRO A 57 -16.42 33.41 118.23
C PRO A 57 -16.04 34.56 119.17
N HIS A 58 -16.91 35.13 119.99
CA HIS A 58 -18.19 34.61 120.48
C HIS A 58 -19.02 35.81 121.03
N LEU A 59 -20.34 35.74 121.21
CA LEU A 59 -20.88 35.34 122.51
C LEU A 59 -19.79 35.28 123.61
N SER A 60 -19.44 36.36 124.29
CA SER A 60 -20.43 37.20 124.94
C SER A 60 -19.67 38.18 125.82
N GLN A 61 -19.50 39.41 125.39
CA GLN A 61 -19.31 40.48 126.36
C GLN A 61 -19.90 41.77 125.81
N GLU A 62 -21.22 41.83 125.80
CA GLU A 62 -21.92 43.10 125.94
C GLU A 62 -21.65 43.64 127.36
N GLN A 63 -21.02 44.80 127.42
CA GLN A 63 -21.15 45.73 128.54
C GLN A 63 -22.47 46.51 128.36
N ILE A 64 -23.17 46.76 129.47
CA ILE A 64 -23.58 48.09 130.00
C ILE A 64 -24.28 47.77 131.33
N LEU A 65 -23.59 47.93 132.46
CA LEU A 65 -23.58 49.13 133.31
C LEU A 65 -24.94 49.42 133.97
N GLY A 66 -24.97 49.32 135.30
CA GLY A 66 -26.07 49.84 136.12
C GLY A 66 -26.38 48.94 137.31
N GLY A 67 -25.64 49.09 138.40
CA GLY A 67 -26.02 48.57 139.72
C GLY A 67 -27.23 49.35 140.28
N PRO A 68 -27.32 49.58 141.59
CA PRO A 68 -26.72 48.89 142.73
C PRO A 68 -27.82 48.48 143.73
N GLY A 69 -27.48 47.68 144.74
CA GLY A 69 -28.28 47.67 145.96
C GLY A 69 -28.54 46.30 146.56
N ALA A 70 -27.95 46.14 147.74
CA ALA A 70 -28.62 45.57 148.91
C ALA A 70 -29.05 44.10 148.84
N SER A 71 -28.16 43.21 149.32
CA SER A 71 -28.49 42.36 150.49
C SER A 71 -27.25 41.59 150.96
N ALA A 72 -26.95 41.76 152.26
CA ALA A 72 -26.43 40.78 153.23
C ALA A 72 -25.11 40.03 152.88
N SER A 73 -23.98 40.28 153.54
CA SER A 73 -23.63 39.91 154.94
C SER A 73 -23.97 38.43 155.28
N PRO A 74 -23.10 37.71 156.02
CA PRO A 74 -21.97 38.18 156.85
C PRO A 74 -20.65 38.17 156.06
N GLN A 75 -19.72 39.10 156.23
CA GLN A 75 -19.30 39.82 157.44
C GLN A 75 -19.46 41.35 157.26
N GLU A 76 -20.17 42.06 158.14
CA GLU A 76 -19.64 42.72 159.35
C GLU A 76 -18.37 43.55 159.05
N SER A 77 -18.42 44.88 158.94
CA SER A 77 -18.55 45.87 160.03
C SER A 77 -17.47 45.75 161.10
N THR A 78 -16.49 46.66 161.10
CA THR A 78 -16.24 47.68 162.14
C THR A 78 -14.77 48.17 162.13
N LEU A 79 -14.61 49.50 162.10
CA LEU A 79 -13.60 50.31 162.82
C LEU A 79 -12.13 50.09 162.40
N GLU A 80 -11.40 51.04 161.79
CA GLU A 80 -11.20 52.42 162.27
C GLU A 80 -11.60 52.63 163.74
N ASP A 81 -10.92 51.86 164.61
CA ASP A 81 -10.46 52.24 165.94
C ASP A 81 -9.10 51.55 166.20
N SER A 82 -8.03 52.16 165.69
CA SER A 82 -6.63 52.12 166.18
C SER A 82 -5.71 52.69 165.08
N GLY A 83 -5.61 54.00 164.87
CA GLY A 83 -6.01 55.04 165.80
C GLY A 83 -5.33 54.93 167.17
N ALA A 84 -4.22 54.17 167.29
CA ALA A 84 -3.21 54.23 168.36
C ALA A 84 -2.21 53.06 168.19
N ILE A 85 -1.29 53.10 167.20
CA ILE A 85 0.08 52.75 167.62
C ILE A 85 0.55 54.02 168.28
N ASP A 86 0.30 54.03 169.59
CA ASP A 86 0.86 54.91 170.62
C ASP A 86 2.39 54.83 170.57
N ALA A 87 2.99 55.15 169.42
CA ALA A 87 4.38 55.50 169.32
C ALA A 87 4.43 57.01 169.49
N VAL A 88 4.10 57.44 170.72
CA VAL A 88 4.57 58.66 171.38
C VAL A 88 5.42 59.53 170.43
N LEU A 89 4.75 60.37 169.65
CA LEU A 89 5.38 61.22 168.65
C LEU A 89 6.01 62.42 169.38
N VAL A 90 7.24 62.24 169.85
CA VAL A 90 8.02 63.31 170.48
C VAL A 90 8.58 64.29 169.42
N ASN A 91 8.35 64.10 168.09
CA ASN A 91 9.05 64.90 167.07
C ASN A 91 8.34 65.14 165.71
N THR A 92 8.40 66.39 165.22
CA THR A 92 7.69 66.98 164.05
C THR A 92 8.03 66.36 162.67
N HIS A 93 9.15 65.67 162.54
CA HIS A 93 9.65 65.20 161.24
C HIS A 93 8.84 64.04 160.63
N GLN A 94 8.05 63.32 161.45
CA GLN A 94 7.28 62.16 160.98
C GLN A 94 5.96 62.55 160.26
N PHE A 95 5.46 63.79 160.42
CA PHE A 95 4.20 64.23 159.81
C PHE A 95 4.32 64.56 158.31
N TYR A 96 5.37 65.26 157.89
CA TYR A 96 5.51 65.71 156.49
C TYR A 96 5.74 64.58 155.48
N LYS A 97 6.34 63.47 155.92
CA LYS A 97 6.59 62.32 155.04
C LYS A 97 5.27 61.67 154.59
N TRP A 98 4.31 61.56 155.49
CA TRP A 98 3.02 60.91 155.22
C TRP A 98 2.16 61.68 154.20
N PHE A 99 2.20 63.01 154.19
CA PHE A 99 1.38 63.82 153.27
C PHE A 99 1.85 63.75 151.81
N SER A 100 3.17 63.70 151.58
CA SER A 100 3.74 63.71 150.22
C SER A 100 3.43 62.44 149.42
N ASP A 101 3.34 61.30 150.10
CA ASP A 101 3.06 60.02 149.44
C ASP A 101 1.63 59.98 148.91
N LEU A 102 0.67 60.60 149.61
CA LEU A 102 -0.74 60.65 149.23
C LEU A 102 -0.97 61.44 147.91
N GLU A 103 -0.27 62.55 147.70
CA GLU A 103 -0.48 63.41 146.52
C GLU A 103 0.02 62.76 145.22
N SER A 104 1.07 61.95 145.29
CA SER A 104 1.68 61.28 144.13
C SER A 104 0.76 60.22 143.50
N ALA A 105 0.00 59.50 144.32
CA ALA A 105 -0.87 58.42 143.88
C ALA A 105 -2.07 58.92 143.06
N MET A 106 -2.57 60.13 143.33
CA MET A 106 -3.74 60.68 142.63
C MET A 106 -3.45 61.11 141.18
N LYS A 107 -2.23 61.57 140.85
CA LYS A 107 -1.90 62.07 139.49
C LYS A 107 -1.77 60.94 138.46
N SER A 108 -1.21 59.80 138.85
CA SER A 108 -0.96 58.67 137.94
C SER A 108 -2.25 58.06 137.39
N GLU A 109 -3.35 58.09 138.15
CA GLU A 109 -4.58 57.38 137.79
C GLU A 109 -5.40 58.08 136.67
N THR A 110 -5.19 59.39 136.44
CA THR A 110 -5.95 60.17 135.45
C THR A 110 -5.33 60.21 134.06
N GLU A 111 -4.00 60.11 133.96
CA GLU A 111 -3.25 60.25 132.69
C GLU A 111 -3.25 58.96 131.84
N GLU A 112 -3.39 57.80 132.48
CA GLU A 112 -3.27 56.49 131.84
C GLU A 112 -4.35 56.21 130.77
N LYS A 113 -5.57 56.73 130.96
CA LYS A 113 -6.72 56.48 130.06
C LYS A 113 -6.55 57.10 128.66
N TYR A 114 -6.05 58.34 128.57
CA TYR A 114 -5.86 59.00 127.28
C TYR A 114 -4.69 58.41 126.49
N ARG A 115 -3.64 57.97 127.21
CA ARG A 115 -2.47 57.34 126.61
C ARG A 115 -2.83 56.00 125.95
N LEU A 116 -3.71 55.23 126.57
CA LEU A 116 -4.28 54.01 125.99
C LEU A 116 -5.04 54.28 124.68
N TYR A 117 -5.91 55.30 124.65
CA TYR A 117 -6.71 55.62 123.45
C TYR A 117 -5.85 56.09 122.26
N VAL A 118 -4.82 56.92 122.51
CA VAL A 118 -3.88 57.36 121.46
C VAL A 118 -3.10 56.17 120.89
N ASN A 119 -2.65 55.24 121.74
CA ASN A 119 -1.96 54.04 121.29
C ASN A 119 -2.85 53.19 120.37
N THR A 120 -4.13 53.02 120.71
CA THR A 120 -5.08 52.29 119.86
C THR A 120 -5.30 52.96 118.50
N LEU A 121 -5.37 54.30 118.45
CA LEU A 121 -5.52 55.03 117.19
C LEU A 121 -4.27 54.92 116.29
N VAL A 122 -3.08 55.02 116.88
CA VAL A 122 -1.81 54.85 116.16
C VAL A 122 -1.71 53.43 115.58
N GLU A 123 -2.09 52.41 116.35
CA GLU A 123 -2.12 51.02 115.90
C GLU A 123 -3.09 50.83 114.72
N ARG A 124 -4.27 51.48 114.75
CA ARG A 124 -5.23 51.41 113.63
C ARG A 124 -4.73 52.09 112.36
N VAL A 125 -4.03 53.21 112.47
CA VAL A 125 -3.42 53.88 111.31
C VAL A 125 -2.33 53.00 110.71
N GLN A 126 -1.47 52.40 111.54
CA GLN A 126 -0.45 51.45 111.08
C GLN A 126 -1.05 50.26 110.35
N ILE A 127 -2.14 49.67 110.85
CA ILE A 127 -2.84 48.57 110.17
C ILE A 127 -3.38 49.02 108.81
N CYS A 128 -3.95 50.23 108.70
CA CYS A 128 -4.43 50.75 107.42
C CYS A 128 -3.30 50.98 106.42
N ASP A 129 -2.15 51.50 106.87
CA ASP A 129 -0.97 51.70 106.03
C ASP A 129 -0.38 50.34 105.57
N GLU A 130 -0.35 49.32 106.44
CA GLU A 130 0.06 47.96 106.07
C GLU A 130 -0.88 47.36 105.00
N ILE A 131 -2.19 47.55 105.13
CA ILE A 131 -3.16 47.04 104.14
C ILE A 131 -2.98 47.76 102.80
N LEU A 132 -2.80 49.09 102.80
CA LEU A 132 -2.55 49.83 101.57
C LEU A 132 -1.27 49.37 100.88
N GLN A 133 -0.20 49.15 101.66
CA GLN A 133 1.04 48.62 101.13
C GLN A 133 0.84 47.22 100.52
N GLN A 134 0.08 46.33 101.16
CA GLN A 134 -0.25 45.01 100.61
C GLN A 134 -1.06 45.09 99.31
N VAL A 135 -1.97 46.07 99.19
CA VAL A 135 -2.76 46.29 97.97
C VAL A 135 -1.86 46.80 96.83
N ASP A 136 -0.95 47.73 97.11
CA ASP A 136 0.00 48.23 96.10
C ASP A 136 0.97 47.12 95.65
N GLU A 137 1.44 46.29 96.58
CA GLU A 137 2.25 45.09 96.26
C GLU A 137 1.48 44.11 95.37
N THR A 138 0.21 43.83 95.66
CA THR A 138 -0.61 42.94 94.83
C THR A 138 -0.95 43.53 93.46
N LEU A 139 -1.17 44.84 93.35
CA LEU A 139 -1.34 45.50 92.05
C LEU A 139 -0.08 45.45 91.20
N ASN A 140 1.09 45.64 91.82
CA ASN A 140 2.38 45.49 91.13
C ASN A 140 2.59 44.06 90.61
N LEU A 141 2.27 43.04 91.41
CA LEU A 141 2.30 41.63 90.97
C LEU A 141 1.35 41.37 89.80
N PHE A 142 0.17 41.99 89.78
CA PHE A 142 -0.79 41.83 88.68
C PHE A 142 -0.30 42.50 87.39
N ASN A 143 0.30 43.69 87.48
CA ASN A 143 0.93 44.37 86.35
C ASN A 143 2.11 43.57 85.79
N GLU A 144 2.93 43.00 86.68
CA GLU A 144 4.02 42.12 86.29
C GLU A 144 3.48 40.86 85.59
N LEU A 145 2.46 40.22 86.13
CA LEU A 145 1.80 39.06 85.52
C LEU A 145 1.22 39.38 84.14
N GLN A 146 0.58 40.54 83.96
CA GLN A 146 0.06 40.97 82.67
C GLN A 146 1.18 41.17 81.64
N SER A 147 2.30 41.78 82.05
CA SER A 147 3.47 41.98 81.20
C SER A 147 4.12 40.64 80.80
N LEU A 148 4.22 39.69 81.75
CA LEU A 148 4.71 38.34 81.51
C LEU A 148 3.79 37.60 80.54
N HIS A 149 2.47 37.70 80.73
CA HIS A 149 1.50 37.05 79.84
C HIS A 149 1.59 37.60 78.40
N GLN A 150 1.68 38.91 78.20
CA GLN A 150 1.89 39.48 76.87
C GLN A 150 3.21 39.03 76.25
N THR A 151 4.28 38.96 77.05
CA THR A 151 5.58 38.47 76.60
C THR A 151 5.51 37.00 76.19
N VAL A 152 4.81 36.16 76.95
CA VAL A 152 4.61 34.75 76.62
C VAL A 152 3.74 34.62 75.37
N ALA A 153 2.61 35.32 75.27
CA ALA A 153 1.72 35.25 74.12
C ALA A 153 2.41 35.66 72.82
N THR A 154 3.20 36.75 72.84
CA THR A 154 3.99 37.19 71.69
C THR A 154 5.06 36.17 71.32
N LYS A 155 5.84 35.67 72.29
CA LYS A 155 6.85 34.62 72.05
C LYS A 155 6.24 33.33 71.50
N THR A 156 5.14 32.85 72.09
CA THR A 156 4.42 31.65 71.64
C THR A 156 3.87 31.82 70.23
N LYS A 157 3.31 33.00 69.89
CA LYS A 157 2.85 33.28 68.52
C LYS A 157 4.01 33.29 67.53
N THR A 158 5.12 33.97 67.85
CA THR A 158 6.30 33.98 66.96
C THR A 158 6.89 32.58 66.77
N LEU A 159 6.88 31.75 67.82
CA LEU A 159 7.32 30.36 67.74
C LEU A 159 6.35 29.54 66.88
N HIS A 160 5.05 29.71 67.05
CA HIS A 160 4.04 29.01 66.26
C HIS A 160 4.14 29.38 64.78
N ASP A 161 4.23 30.67 64.44
CA ASP A 161 4.41 31.14 63.07
C ASP A 161 5.72 30.59 62.45
N ALA A 162 6.80 30.53 63.22
CA ALA A 162 8.06 29.93 62.78
C ALA A 162 7.95 28.41 62.57
N CYS A 163 7.26 27.70 63.47
CA CYS A 163 6.99 26.27 63.33
C CYS A 163 6.14 25.97 62.09
N ASP A 164 5.11 26.78 61.83
CA ASP A 164 4.24 26.62 60.67
C ASP A 164 5.01 26.85 59.36
N GLN A 165 5.86 27.88 59.31
CA GLN A 165 6.76 28.10 58.16
C GLN A 165 7.69 26.89 57.93
N LEU A 166 8.29 26.35 58.99
CA LEU A 166 9.14 25.16 58.91
C LEU A 166 8.36 23.90 58.46
N LEU A 167 7.10 23.75 58.88
CA LEU A 167 6.26 22.64 58.44
C LEU A 167 5.93 22.75 56.94
N ILE A 168 5.60 23.94 56.45
CA ILE A 168 5.36 24.19 55.02
C ILE A 168 6.63 23.92 54.21
N GLU A 169 7.78 24.40 54.68
CA GLU A 169 9.06 24.16 54.00
C GLU A 169 9.42 22.67 53.97
N LYS A 170 9.25 21.96 55.10
CA LYS A 170 9.43 20.51 55.17
C LYS A 170 8.53 19.79 54.17
N GLN A 171 7.25 20.13 54.10
CA GLN A 171 6.31 19.49 53.17
C GLN A 171 6.72 19.72 51.72
N ARG A 172 7.12 20.96 51.37
CA ARG A 172 7.63 21.29 50.04
C ARG A 172 8.90 20.52 49.69
N LEU A 173 9.81 20.36 50.65
CA LEU A 173 11.05 19.59 50.47
C LEU A 173 10.76 18.09 50.29
N ILE A 174 9.76 17.54 50.98
CA ILE A 174 9.32 16.14 50.79
C ILE A 174 8.74 15.96 49.39
N GLU A 175 7.83 16.83 48.95
CA GLU A 175 7.26 16.77 47.61
C GLU A 175 8.34 16.89 46.52
N PHE A 176 9.33 17.75 46.74
CA PHE A 176 10.46 17.89 45.84
C PHE A 176 11.35 16.63 45.83
N ALA A 177 11.61 16.03 47.00
CA ALA A 177 12.36 14.79 47.11
C ALA A 177 11.63 13.61 46.43
N ASP A 178 10.32 13.50 46.59
CA ASP A 178 9.51 12.47 45.93
C ASP A 178 9.48 12.67 44.41
N ALA A 179 9.38 13.92 43.94
CA ALA A 179 9.48 14.24 42.52
C ALA A 179 10.86 13.86 41.94
N LEU A 180 11.95 14.14 42.66
CA LEU A 180 13.30 13.71 42.25
C LEU A 180 13.42 12.19 42.23
N ARG A 181 12.93 11.50 43.26
CA ARG A 181 13.00 10.04 43.38
C ARG A 181 12.24 9.36 42.25
N SER A 182 11.05 9.84 41.90
CA SER A 182 10.27 9.30 40.77
C SER A 182 11.02 9.37 39.42
N LYS A 183 11.84 10.41 39.23
CA LYS A 183 12.66 10.59 38.03
C LYS A 183 13.94 9.76 38.07
N LEU A 184 14.58 9.65 39.24
CA LEU A 184 15.79 8.86 39.48
C LEU A 184 15.52 7.35 39.40
N ASN A 185 14.31 6.90 39.75
CA ASN A 185 13.94 5.49 39.67
C ASN A 185 14.28 4.85 38.30
N TYR A 186 14.09 5.56 37.18
CA TYR A 186 14.44 5.02 35.84
C TYR A 186 15.95 4.78 35.66
N PHE A 187 16.79 5.57 36.33
CA PHE A 187 18.24 5.43 36.29
C PHE A 187 18.74 4.37 37.27
N ASP A 188 18.16 4.29 38.47
CA ASP A 188 18.48 3.27 39.48
C ASP A 188 18.16 1.86 38.98
N GLU A 189 17.12 1.73 38.16
CA GLU A 189 16.71 0.46 37.53
C GLU A 189 17.77 -0.09 36.57
N LEU A 190 18.76 0.70 36.15
CA LEU A 190 19.86 0.20 35.33
C LEU A 190 20.59 -0.95 36.02
N GLU A 191 20.87 -0.84 37.33
CA GLU A 191 21.59 -1.88 38.07
C GLU A 191 20.73 -3.14 38.23
N ASN A 192 19.45 -2.97 38.51
CA ASN A 192 18.48 -4.07 38.60
C ASN A 192 18.34 -4.82 37.26
N VAL A 193 18.13 -4.09 36.17
CA VAL A 193 18.00 -4.68 34.83
C VAL A 193 19.32 -5.33 34.38
N SER A 194 20.45 -4.68 34.67
CA SER A 194 21.79 -5.19 34.39
C SER A 194 22.06 -6.52 35.11
N THR A 195 21.93 -6.56 36.44
CA THR A 195 22.18 -7.77 37.24
C THR A 195 21.33 -8.96 36.78
N ASN A 196 20.06 -8.71 36.46
CA ASN A 196 19.15 -9.73 35.95
C ASN A 196 19.57 -10.27 34.57
N PHE A 197 19.96 -9.41 33.61
CA PHE A 197 20.41 -9.86 32.28
C PHE A 197 21.86 -10.42 32.24
N TYR A 198 22.68 -10.12 33.25
CA TYR A 198 23.99 -10.74 33.43
C TYR A 198 23.94 -12.05 34.22
N SER A 199 22.85 -12.31 34.95
CA SER A 199 22.68 -13.56 35.68
C SER A 199 22.60 -14.77 34.74
N SER A 200 23.32 -15.85 35.07
CA SER A 200 23.32 -17.11 34.30
C SER A 200 21.97 -17.84 34.29
N ASN A 201 21.04 -17.44 35.15
CA ASN A 201 19.73 -18.06 35.32
C ASN A 201 18.63 -17.42 34.47
N MET A 202 18.89 -16.28 33.81
CA MET A 202 17.91 -15.61 32.97
C MET A 202 17.74 -16.35 31.65
N SER A 203 16.74 -17.23 31.59
CA SER A 203 16.26 -17.84 30.36
C SER A 203 15.08 -17.05 29.80
N ILE A 204 14.93 -17.04 28.48
CA ILE A 204 13.80 -16.35 27.81
C ILE A 204 12.46 -17.00 28.14
N SER A 205 12.48 -18.28 28.52
CA SER A 205 11.30 -19.02 29.00
C SER A 205 10.85 -18.57 30.40
N SER A 206 11.61 -17.70 31.08
CA SER A 206 11.20 -17.14 32.36
C SER A 206 10.06 -16.14 32.15
N VAL A 207 9.07 -16.19 33.05
CA VAL A 207 7.91 -15.28 33.02
C VAL A 207 8.34 -13.82 33.22
N GLU A 208 9.51 -13.60 33.84
CA GLU A 208 10.04 -12.29 34.20
C GLU A 208 10.80 -11.60 33.05
N PHE A 209 11.21 -12.33 32.01
CA PHE A 209 11.99 -11.79 30.90
C PHE A 209 11.24 -10.70 30.11
N LEU A 210 9.99 -10.97 29.70
CA LEU A 210 9.18 -10.04 28.90
C LEU A 210 8.81 -8.74 29.67
N PRO A 211 8.39 -8.81 30.95
CA PRO A 211 8.22 -7.62 31.79
C PRO A 211 9.51 -6.81 31.95
N LEU A 212 10.65 -7.47 32.18
CA LEU A 212 11.94 -6.79 32.34
C LEU A 212 12.36 -6.08 31.04
N LEU A 213 12.12 -6.71 29.89
CA LEU A 213 12.36 -6.11 28.58
C LEU A 213 11.46 -4.88 28.34
N LYS A 214 10.18 -4.95 28.75
CA LYS A 214 9.27 -3.79 28.71
C LYS A 214 9.76 -2.67 29.62
N ARG A 215 10.21 -2.99 30.84
CA ARG A 215 10.76 -2.01 31.78
C ARG A 215 12.01 -1.33 31.21
N LEU A 216 12.90 -2.09 30.58
CA LEU A 216 14.07 -1.56 29.87
C LEU A 216 13.67 -0.62 28.73
N ASP A 217 12.65 -1.01 27.96
CA ASP A 217 12.10 -0.21 26.88
C ASP A 217 11.51 1.12 27.35
N ASP A 218 10.85 1.13 28.52
CA ASP A 218 10.31 2.34 29.16
C ASP A 218 11.44 3.25 29.66
N CYS A 219 12.50 2.67 30.25
CA CYS A 219 13.68 3.43 30.68
C CYS A 219 14.39 4.11 29.49
N ILE A 220 14.54 3.40 28.37
CA ILE A 220 15.12 3.96 27.13
C ILE A 220 14.26 5.14 26.64
N SER A 221 12.95 4.96 26.52
CA SER A 221 12.05 6.03 26.06
C SER A 221 12.06 7.24 26.99
N TYR A 222 12.13 7.02 28.30
CA TYR A 222 12.22 8.10 29.28
C TYR A 222 13.53 8.90 29.13
N VAL A 223 14.68 8.23 29.01
CA VAL A 223 15.98 8.89 28.82
C VAL A 223 16.06 9.62 27.48
N GLU A 224 15.51 9.04 26.41
CA GLU A 224 15.45 9.69 25.09
C GLU A 224 14.59 10.97 25.08
N SER A 225 13.50 10.97 25.83
CA SER A 225 12.63 12.16 25.96
C SER A 225 13.24 13.28 26.82
N ASN A 226 14.29 12.99 27.61
CA ASN A 226 14.93 13.93 28.53
C ASN A 226 16.45 14.06 28.28
N PRO A 227 16.89 14.56 27.10
CA PRO A 227 18.31 14.67 26.77
C PRO A 227 19.04 15.69 27.65
N GLN A 228 18.33 16.66 28.25
CA GLN A 228 18.91 17.70 29.12
C GLN A 228 19.48 17.19 30.45
N TYR A 229 19.19 15.96 30.86
CA TYR A 229 19.70 15.44 32.13
C TYR A 229 21.20 15.15 32.07
N ALA A 230 21.90 15.37 33.19
CA ALA A 230 23.31 15.07 33.31
C ALA A 230 23.56 13.58 33.06
N GLU A 231 24.58 13.28 32.24
CA GLU A 231 24.97 11.91 31.86
C GLU A 231 23.88 11.08 31.15
N SER A 232 22.78 11.69 30.70
CA SER A 232 21.67 11.01 29.99
C SER A 232 22.17 10.15 28.83
N GLY A 233 23.10 10.67 28.03
CA GLY A 233 23.71 9.94 26.91
C GLY A 233 24.50 8.70 27.34
N VAL A 234 25.19 8.74 28.49
CA VAL A 234 25.94 7.58 29.02
C VAL A 234 24.98 6.48 29.45
N TYR A 235 23.92 6.83 30.18
CA TYR A 235 22.88 5.89 30.57
C TYR A 235 22.16 5.31 29.36
N LEU A 236 21.85 6.14 28.37
CA LEU A 236 21.22 5.68 27.13
C LEU A 236 22.06 4.61 26.43
N VAL A 237 23.38 4.83 26.30
CA VAL A 237 24.29 3.83 25.71
C VAL A 237 24.28 2.52 26.51
N LYS A 238 24.32 2.59 27.84
CA LYS A 238 24.25 1.39 28.70
C LYS A 238 22.92 0.64 28.53
N PHE A 239 21.79 1.35 28.52
CA PHE A 239 20.47 0.73 28.29
C PHE A 239 20.37 0.11 26.89
N ARG A 240 20.89 0.77 25.85
CA ARG A 240 20.96 0.23 24.49
C ARG A 240 21.83 -1.01 24.40
N GLN A 241 22.94 -1.07 25.14
CA GLN A 241 23.78 -2.26 25.23
C GLN A 241 23.05 -3.44 25.88
N LEU A 242 22.31 -3.19 26.96
CA LEU A 242 21.46 -4.20 27.60
C LEU A 242 20.33 -4.66 26.65
N GLN A 243 19.74 -3.74 25.90
CA GLN A 243 18.70 -4.06 24.90
C GLN A 243 19.27 -4.95 23.79
N SER A 244 20.42 -4.59 23.21
CA SER A 244 21.10 -5.39 22.20
C SER A 244 21.44 -6.80 22.72
N ARG A 245 21.88 -6.91 23.98
CA ARG A 245 22.11 -8.21 24.64
C ARG A 245 20.82 -9.01 24.78
N ALA A 246 19.74 -8.40 25.26
CA ALA A 246 18.43 -9.06 25.40
C ALA A 246 17.90 -9.58 24.06
N LEU A 247 17.97 -8.74 23.02
CA LEU A 247 17.60 -9.11 21.65
C LEU A 247 18.52 -10.21 21.08
N GLY A 248 19.81 -10.17 21.38
CA GLY A 248 20.77 -11.22 21.00
C GLY A 248 20.48 -12.57 21.67
N MET A 249 20.01 -12.57 22.92
CA MET A 249 19.54 -13.78 23.60
C MET A 249 18.30 -14.33 22.90
N ILE A 250 17.30 -13.49 22.60
CA ILE A 250 16.10 -13.89 21.85
C ILE A 250 16.49 -14.55 20.53
N ARG A 251 17.36 -13.90 19.74
CA ARG A 251 17.84 -14.44 18.46
C ARG A 251 18.50 -15.81 18.62
N SER A 252 19.32 -15.97 19.66
CA SER A 252 20.04 -17.22 19.94
C SER A 252 19.09 -18.35 20.36
N HIS A 253 18.06 -18.03 21.15
CA HIS A 253 17.03 -18.99 21.55
C HIS A 253 16.15 -19.42 20.38
N VAL A 254 15.65 -18.47 19.57
CA VAL A 254 14.91 -18.76 18.33
C VAL A 254 15.74 -19.68 17.43
N LEU A 255 17.03 -19.36 17.23
CA LEU A 255 17.92 -20.22 16.45
C LEU A 255 18.08 -21.63 17.03
N SER A 256 18.21 -21.74 18.36
CA SER A 256 18.37 -23.01 19.05
C SER A 256 17.13 -23.91 18.91
N VAL A 257 15.94 -23.34 19.13
CA VAL A 257 14.66 -24.06 19.00
C VAL A 257 14.44 -24.49 17.55
N LEU A 258 14.68 -23.60 16.57
CA LEU A 258 14.56 -23.93 15.16
C LEU A 258 15.57 -25.02 14.72
N LYS A 259 16.84 -24.95 15.17
CA LYS A 259 17.84 -25.99 14.90
C LYS A 259 17.49 -27.33 15.53
N SER A 260 16.96 -27.32 16.75
CA SER A 260 16.47 -28.53 17.42
C SER A 260 15.33 -29.17 16.63
N ALA A 261 14.35 -28.36 16.20
CA ALA A 261 13.25 -28.83 15.35
C ALA A 261 13.77 -29.40 14.01
N SER A 262 14.70 -28.70 13.33
CA SER A 262 15.33 -29.18 12.10
C SER A 262 16.03 -30.53 12.30
N SER A 263 16.82 -30.68 13.38
CA SER A 263 17.54 -31.92 13.69
C SER A 263 16.58 -33.09 13.96
N GLN A 264 15.48 -32.84 14.68
CA GLN A 264 14.44 -33.85 14.91
C GLN A 264 13.75 -34.29 13.61
N VAL A 265 13.49 -33.36 12.68
CA VAL A 265 12.92 -33.70 11.36
C VAL A 265 13.91 -34.50 10.53
N GLN A 266 15.19 -34.11 10.50
CA GLN A 266 16.22 -34.84 9.75
C GLN A 266 16.44 -36.26 10.27
N THR A 267 16.42 -36.46 11.59
CA THR A 267 16.54 -37.81 12.19
C THR A 267 15.31 -38.66 11.89
N ALA A 268 14.10 -38.10 11.91
CA ALA A 268 12.88 -38.81 11.53
C ALA A 268 12.88 -39.23 10.05
N ILE A 269 13.31 -38.35 9.14
CA ILE A 269 13.43 -38.66 7.71
C ILE A 269 14.47 -39.77 7.48
N ARG A 270 15.64 -39.70 8.14
CA ARG A 270 16.68 -40.75 8.05
C ARG A 270 16.23 -42.08 8.63
N GLY A 271 15.49 -42.07 9.75
CA GLY A 271 14.94 -43.27 10.37
C GLY A 271 13.87 -43.96 9.53
N SER A 272 13.11 -43.21 8.73
CA SER A 272 12.11 -43.74 7.81
C SER A 272 12.70 -44.31 6.50
N GLY A 273 13.95 -43.95 6.16
CA GLY A 273 14.59 -44.29 4.89
C GLY A 273 15.21 -45.69 4.81
N SER A 274 15.07 -46.54 5.84
CA SER A 274 15.62 -47.92 5.80
C SER A 274 14.77 -48.90 5.00
N SER A 275 13.59 -48.50 4.52
CA SER A 275 12.78 -49.31 3.61
C SER A 275 12.61 -48.56 2.29
N LYS A 276 13.12 -49.12 1.19
CA LYS A 276 12.97 -48.62 -0.19
C LYS A 276 11.51 -48.65 -0.72
N ALA A 277 10.52 -48.67 0.17
CA ALA A 277 9.14 -48.43 -0.19
C ALA A 277 8.88 -46.93 0.01
N THR A 278 8.56 -46.26 -1.09
CA THR A 278 8.07 -44.87 -1.13
C THR A 278 7.24 -44.55 0.11
N VAL A 279 7.79 -43.76 1.04
CA VAL A 279 7.01 -43.23 2.15
C VAL A 279 5.89 -42.40 1.53
N SER A 280 4.65 -42.67 1.92
CA SER A 280 3.49 -41.93 1.42
C SER A 280 3.68 -40.43 1.70
N GLU A 281 3.45 -39.62 0.66
CA GLU A 281 3.65 -38.17 0.61
C GLU A 281 2.98 -37.42 1.77
N GLY A 282 1.85 -37.95 2.27
CA GLY A 282 1.15 -37.42 3.43
C GLY A 282 1.90 -37.59 4.77
N VAL A 283 2.71 -38.64 4.92
CA VAL A 283 3.45 -38.94 6.16
C VAL A 283 4.69 -38.06 6.27
N GLU A 284 5.42 -37.84 5.17
CA GLU A 284 6.58 -36.95 5.14
C GLU A 284 6.17 -35.49 5.42
N ALA A 285 5.10 -35.01 4.77
CA ALA A 285 4.56 -33.68 5.06
C ALA A 285 4.11 -33.57 6.53
N SER A 286 3.38 -34.55 7.05
CA SER A 286 2.94 -34.54 8.45
C SER A 286 4.12 -34.47 9.44
N ILE A 287 5.20 -35.21 9.21
CA ILE A 287 6.38 -35.19 10.09
C ILE A 287 7.10 -33.83 10.02
N ILE A 288 7.27 -33.27 8.83
CA ILE A 288 7.98 -32.00 8.60
C ILE A 288 7.25 -30.82 9.23
N TYR A 289 5.92 -30.75 9.11
CA TYR A 289 5.14 -29.60 9.57
C TYR A 289 4.72 -29.71 11.04
N VAL A 290 4.40 -30.90 11.56
CA VAL A 290 3.94 -31.05 12.96
C VAL A 290 5.02 -30.68 13.97
N ARG A 291 6.28 -31.09 13.73
CA ARG A 291 7.41 -30.76 14.62
C ARG A 291 7.69 -29.26 14.67
N PHE A 292 7.62 -28.59 13.53
CA PHE A 292 7.76 -27.12 13.48
C PHE A 292 6.57 -26.41 14.09
N LYS A 293 5.34 -26.95 13.98
CA LYS A 293 4.17 -26.38 14.65
C LYS A 293 4.26 -26.48 16.17
N ALA A 294 4.87 -27.54 16.71
CA ALA A 294 5.19 -27.64 18.14
C ALA A 294 6.23 -26.58 18.55
N ALA A 295 7.31 -26.41 17.78
CA ALA A 295 8.29 -25.34 18.01
C ALA A 295 7.67 -23.93 17.90
N ALA A 296 6.68 -23.74 17.03
CA ALA A 296 5.93 -22.49 16.92
C ALA A 296 5.20 -22.17 18.23
N SER A 297 4.58 -23.16 18.87
CA SER A 297 3.85 -22.95 20.13
C SER A 297 4.74 -22.45 21.27
N GLU A 298 6.01 -22.88 21.28
CA GLU A 298 7.02 -22.42 22.25
C GLU A 298 7.48 -20.98 21.96
N LEU A 299 7.72 -20.64 20.70
CA LEU A 299 8.27 -19.33 20.30
C LEU A 299 7.20 -18.24 20.16
N LYS A 300 5.93 -18.60 19.95
CA LYS A 300 4.82 -17.65 19.72
C LYS A 300 4.71 -16.50 20.73
N PRO A 301 4.78 -16.70 22.07
CA PRO A 301 4.66 -15.59 23.01
C PRO A 301 5.81 -14.57 22.87
N VAL A 302 7.03 -15.05 22.61
CA VAL A 302 8.21 -14.18 22.45
C VAL A 302 8.16 -13.43 21.12
N LEU A 303 7.78 -14.12 20.03
CA LEU A 303 7.68 -13.52 18.71
C LEU A 303 6.55 -12.49 18.62
N ALA A 304 5.39 -12.75 19.24
CA ALA A 304 4.27 -11.81 19.28
C ALA A 304 4.64 -10.49 19.98
N GLU A 305 5.43 -10.54 21.05
CA GLU A 305 5.93 -9.35 21.74
C GLU A 305 6.97 -8.57 20.91
N ILE A 306 7.73 -9.23 20.04
CA ILE A 306 8.65 -8.55 19.11
C ILE A 306 7.85 -7.89 17.98
N GLU A 307 6.85 -8.60 17.42
CA GLU A 307 5.97 -8.08 16.39
C GLU A 307 5.22 -6.82 16.85
N SER A 308 4.71 -6.82 18.09
CA SER A 308 4.00 -5.66 18.66
C SER A 308 4.91 -4.42 18.86
N ARG A 309 6.23 -4.62 18.97
CA ARG A 309 7.23 -3.57 19.20
C ARG A 309 7.99 -3.14 17.93
N THR A 310 7.53 -3.54 16.75
CA THR A 310 8.16 -3.25 15.44
C THR A 310 8.26 -1.74 15.12
N SER A 311 7.53 -0.87 15.84
CA SER A 311 7.68 0.59 15.74
C SER A 311 9.12 1.07 16.04
N ARG A 312 9.87 0.31 16.86
CA ARG A 312 11.26 0.59 17.19
C ARG A 312 12.20 -0.11 16.19
N LYS A 313 13.19 0.63 15.67
CA LYS A 313 14.12 0.14 14.63
C LYS A 313 14.87 -1.14 15.00
N GLU A 314 15.33 -1.24 16.26
CA GLU A 314 16.07 -2.41 16.78
C GLU A 314 15.23 -3.71 16.69
N TYR A 315 13.96 -3.65 17.08
CA TYR A 315 13.05 -4.79 17.04
C TYR A 315 12.72 -5.19 15.60
N ALA A 316 12.53 -4.22 14.70
CA ALA A 316 12.30 -4.50 13.28
C ALA A 316 13.51 -5.19 12.61
N GLN A 317 14.74 -4.86 13.01
CA GLN A 317 15.95 -5.52 12.51
C GLN A 317 16.03 -6.98 12.99
N ILE A 318 15.81 -7.21 14.28
CA ILE A 318 15.85 -8.55 14.86
C ILE A 318 14.72 -9.43 14.33
N LEU A 319 13.52 -8.88 14.12
CA LEU A 319 12.43 -9.59 13.48
C LEU A 319 12.80 -10.06 12.06
N LYS A 320 13.44 -9.19 11.25
CA LYS A 320 13.96 -9.58 9.92
C LYS A 320 15.04 -10.67 10.01
N GLU A 321 15.91 -10.61 11.01
CA GLU A 321 16.88 -11.67 11.26
C GLU A 321 16.19 -12.99 11.65
N CYS A 322 15.16 -12.96 12.50
CA CYS A 322 14.36 -14.13 12.84
C CYS A 322 13.67 -14.73 11.61
N HIS A 323 13.08 -13.91 10.73
CA HIS A 323 12.51 -14.36 9.45
C HIS A 323 13.58 -15.06 8.59
N LYS A 324 14.78 -14.48 8.49
CA LYS A 324 15.89 -15.06 7.73
C LYS A 324 16.35 -16.40 8.32
N LEU A 325 16.53 -16.48 9.64
CA LEU A 325 16.92 -17.72 10.33
C LEU A 325 15.87 -18.82 10.14
N TYR A 326 14.58 -18.47 10.23
CA TYR A 326 13.49 -19.39 9.91
C TYR A 326 13.60 -19.90 8.47
N CYS A 327 13.72 -19.00 7.50
CA CYS A 327 13.82 -19.35 6.08
C CYS A 327 15.04 -20.24 5.80
N GLU A 328 16.20 -19.96 6.39
CA GLU A 328 17.42 -20.76 6.23
C GLU A 328 17.25 -22.19 6.76
N GLN A 329 16.66 -22.34 7.96
CA GLN A 329 16.41 -23.65 8.54
C GLN A 329 15.39 -24.44 7.72
N ARG A 330 14.28 -23.81 7.30
CA ARG A 330 13.27 -24.45 6.43
C ARG A 330 13.83 -24.83 5.07
N LEU A 331 14.61 -23.94 4.44
CA LEU A 331 15.23 -24.20 3.13
C LEU A 331 16.14 -25.42 3.19
N SER A 332 16.89 -25.62 4.27
CA SER A 332 17.78 -26.78 4.44
C SER A 332 17.04 -28.13 4.44
N LEU A 333 15.76 -28.14 4.83
CA LEU A 333 14.93 -29.34 4.89
C LEU A 333 14.16 -29.57 3.58
N VAL A 334 13.54 -28.50 3.07
CA VAL A 334 12.60 -28.57 1.94
C VAL A 334 13.33 -28.64 0.60
N LYS A 335 14.50 -28.01 0.48
CA LYS A 335 15.25 -27.92 -0.78
C LYS A 335 15.52 -29.30 -1.39
N GLY A 336 16.03 -30.26 -0.62
CA GLY A 336 16.35 -31.59 -1.13
C GLY A 336 15.12 -32.35 -1.65
N ILE A 337 14.00 -32.25 -0.93
CA ILE A 337 12.73 -32.92 -1.27
C ILE A 337 12.15 -32.32 -2.56
N VAL A 338 12.10 -31.00 -2.66
CA VAL A 338 11.61 -30.30 -3.85
C VAL A 338 12.49 -30.61 -5.08
N GLN A 339 13.81 -30.64 -4.89
CA GLN A 339 14.74 -30.99 -5.96
C GLN A 339 14.52 -32.40 -6.49
N GLN A 340 14.37 -33.37 -5.58
CA GLN A 340 14.12 -34.75 -5.96
C GLN A 340 12.81 -34.88 -6.76
N ARG A 341 11.70 -34.30 -6.26
CA ARG A 341 10.38 -34.39 -6.90
C ARG A 341 10.32 -33.73 -8.28
N ILE A 342 10.84 -32.50 -8.41
CA ILE A 342 10.89 -31.82 -9.71
C ILE A 342 11.79 -32.58 -10.69
N SER A 343 12.89 -33.18 -10.21
CA SER A 343 13.75 -34.02 -11.06
C SER A 343 13.06 -35.31 -11.52
N GLU A 344 12.16 -35.88 -10.70
CA GLU A 344 11.36 -37.04 -11.07
C GLU A 344 10.31 -36.70 -12.13
N PHE A 345 9.60 -35.58 -11.99
CA PHE A 345 8.71 -35.07 -13.03
C PHE A 345 9.49 -34.83 -14.33
N SER A 346 10.68 -34.23 -14.23
CA SER A 346 11.51 -33.95 -15.39
C SER A 346 11.95 -35.22 -16.15
N LYS A 347 12.05 -36.37 -15.49
CA LYS A 347 12.38 -37.64 -16.17
C LYS A 347 11.18 -38.33 -16.79
N LYS A 348 9.98 -38.16 -16.23
CA LYS A 348 8.79 -38.94 -16.58
C LYS A 348 7.87 -38.24 -17.57
N GLU A 349 7.81 -36.91 -17.53
CA GLU A 349 6.76 -36.13 -18.19
C GLU A 349 7.30 -35.26 -19.34
N PRO A 350 6.51 -35.05 -20.42
CA PRO A 350 6.82 -34.03 -21.42
C PRO A 350 6.76 -32.62 -20.84
N LEU A 351 7.32 -31.64 -21.58
CA LEU A 351 7.53 -30.28 -21.09
C LEU A 351 6.26 -29.55 -20.60
N PRO A 352 5.10 -29.63 -21.29
CA PRO A 352 3.86 -29.01 -20.80
C PRO A 352 3.36 -29.60 -19.49
N SER A 353 3.27 -30.93 -19.39
CA SER A 353 2.86 -31.62 -18.15
C SER A 353 3.84 -31.37 -17.01
N LEU A 354 5.15 -31.36 -17.28
CA LEU A 354 6.19 -31.02 -16.30
C LEU A 354 6.00 -29.60 -15.74
N THR A 355 5.65 -28.65 -16.61
CA THR A 355 5.43 -27.25 -16.19
C THR A 355 4.19 -27.17 -15.31
N ARG A 356 3.10 -27.87 -15.69
CA ARG A 356 1.86 -27.93 -14.90
C ARG A 356 2.09 -28.60 -13.54
N SER A 357 2.67 -29.80 -13.51
CA SER A 357 2.94 -30.57 -12.29
C SER A 357 3.98 -29.89 -11.38
N GLY A 358 5.06 -29.38 -11.96
CA GLY A 358 6.11 -28.64 -11.26
C GLY A 358 5.61 -27.33 -10.64
N CYS A 359 4.81 -26.54 -11.36
CA CYS A 359 4.19 -25.34 -10.81
C CYS A 359 3.17 -25.68 -9.73
N ALA A 360 2.29 -26.67 -9.96
CA ALA A 360 1.28 -27.07 -8.98
C ALA A 360 1.91 -27.55 -7.66
N TYR A 361 2.94 -28.40 -7.74
CA TYR A 361 3.66 -28.88 -6.58
C TYR A 361 4.37 -27.74 -5.83
N LEU A 362 5.07 -26.85 -6.56
CA LEU A 362 5.75 -25.72 -5.93
C LEU A 362 4.75 -24.76 -5.27
N MET A 363 3.59 -24.49 -5.90
CA MET A 363 2.52 -23.69 -5.31
C MET A 363 1.96 -24.34 -4.03
N GLN A 364 1.79 -25.66 -4.01
CA GLN A 364 1.37 -26.38 -2.81
C GLN A 364 2.39 -26.25 -1.68
N VAL A 365 3.69 -26.42 -1.98
CA VAL A 365 4.77 -26.24 -1.00
C VAL A 365 4.78 -24.81 -0.47
N CYS A 366 4.71 -23.79 -1.34
CA CYS A 366 4.64 -22.39 -0.93
C CYS A 366 3.44 -22.11 -0.02
N GLN A 367 2.27 -22.69 -0.31
CA GLN A 367 1.08 -22.53 0.53
C GLN A 367 1.28 -23.14 1.93
N LEU A 368 1.84 -24.35 2.00
CA LEU A 368 2.10 -25.02 3.28
C LEU A 368 3.16 -24.27 4.10
N GLU A 369 4.21 -23.76 3.46
CA GLU A 369 5.21 -22.93 4.12
C GLU A 369 4.64 -21.59 4.60
N HIS A 370 3.77 -20.95 3.81
CA HIS A 370 3.10 -19.72 4.23
C HIS A 370 2.18 -19.96 5.44
N GLN A 371 1.39 -21.04 5.42
CA GLN A 371 0.58 -21.43 6.58
C GLN A 371 1.45 -21.70 7.81
N LEU A 372 2.57 -22.40 7.67
CA LEU A 372 3.49 -22.63 8.78
C LEU A 372 4.08 -21.31 9.28
N PHE A 373 4.48 -20.41 8.38
CA PHE A 373 5.03 -19.11 8.70
C PHE A 373 4.03 -18.25 9.51
N GLU A 374 2.76 -18.24 9.12
CA GLU A 374 1.67 -17.55 9.83
C GLU A 374 1.53 -18.02 11.29
N HIS A 375 1.82 -19.31 11.58
CA HIS A 375 1.80 -19.81 12.96
C HIS A 375 2.92 -19.25 13.84
N PHE A 376 4.06 -18.86 13.25
CA PHE A 376 5.18 -18.21 13.96
C PHE A 376 5.03 -16.69 14.00
N PHE A 377 4.60 -16.09 12.88
CA PHE A 377 4.60 -14.65 12.64
C PHE A 377 3.23 -14.21 12.10
N ALA A 378 2.27 -14.04 13.00
CA ALA A 378 0.89 -13.73 12.61
C ALA A 378 0.79 -12.33 11.99
N SER A 379 1.49 -11.36 12.56
CA SER A 379 1.44 -9.95 12.10
C SER A 379 2.28 -9.72 10.84
N SER A 380 3.38 -10.47 10.70
CA SER A 380 4.29 -10.34 9.55
C SER A 380 3.90 -11.21 8.35
N SER A 381 2.85 -12.03 8.47
CA SER A 381 2.36 -12.93 7.41
C SER A 381 1.93 -12.19 6.14
N ALA A 382 1.42 -10.96 6.28
CA ALA A 382 1.00 -10.12 5.16
C ALA A 382 2.19 -9.61 4.30
N ASP A 383 3.39 -9.54 4.87
CA ASP A 383 4.58 -9.04 4.17
C ASP A 383 5.20 -10.14 3.30
N VAL A 384 4.91 -10.10 1.99
CA VAL A 384 5.45 -11.01 0.96
C VAL A 384 6.99 -11.11 1.00
N SER A 385 7.68 -10.02 1.38
CA SER A 385 9.14 -9.98 1.43
C SER A 385 9.75 -10.89 2.49
N SER A 386 9.01 -11.23 3.55
CA SER A 386 9.49 -12.02 4.68
C SER A 386 9.86 -13.46 4.29
N LEU A 387 9.07 -14.08 3.41
CA LEU A 387 9.26 -15.46 2.92
C LEU A 387 10.11 -15.54 1.65
N SER A 388 10.44 -14.40 1.03
CA SER A 388 11.24 -14.34 -0.20
C SER A 388 12.58 -15.10 -0.14
N PRO A 389 13.33 -15.15 1.00
CA PRO A 389 14.58 -15.92 1.06
C PRO A 389 14.38 -17.44 0.97
N LEU A 390 13.16 -17.94 1.26
CA LEU A 390 12.79 -19.35 1.12
C LEU A 390 12.22 -19.64 -0.27
N ILE A 391 11.32 -18.79 -0.77
CA ILE A 391 10.61 -19.04 -2.04
C ILE A 391 11.54 -18.84 -3.26
N ASN A 392 12.39 -17.81 -3.27
CA ASN A 392 13.23 -17.50 -4.42
C ASN A 392 14.21 -18.64 -4.80
N PRO A 393 14.91 -19.30 -3.85
CA PRO A 393 15.75 -20.45 -4.20
C PRO A 393 14.96 -21.65 -4.74
N LEU A 394 13.75 -21.89 -4.23
CA LEU A 394 12.89 -22.99 -4.69
C LEU A 394 12.34 -22.72 -6.10
N SER A 395 11.92 -21.48 -6.37
CA SER A 395 11.47 -21.08 -7.70
C SER A 395 12.59 -21.06 -8.72
N THR A 396 13.80 -20.64 -8.31
CA THR A 396 15.00 -20.67 -9.16
C THR A 396 15.32 -22.09 -9.60
N TYR A 397 15.14 -23.09 -8.72
CA TYR A 397 15.34 -24.49 -9.11
C TYR A 397 14.34 -24.98 -10.17
N LEU A 398 13.06 -24.61 -10.04
CA LEU A 398 12.06 -24.90 -11.08
C LEU A 398 12.47 -24.24 -12.41
N TYR A 399 12.94 -23.00 -12.35
CA TYR A 399 13.45 -22.33 -13.54
C TYR A 399 14.66 -23.05 -14.18
N ASP A 400 15.67 -23.40 -13.37
CA ASP A 400 16.90 -24.02 -13.85
C ASP A 400 16.65 -25.41 -14.46
N THR A 401 15.57 -26.09 -14.06
CA THR A 401 15.16 -27.38 -14.63
C THR A 401 14.33 -27.23 -15.90
N LEU A 402 13.48 -26.21 -16.01
CA LEU A 402 12.65 -25.95 -17.19
C LEU A 402 13.44 -25.29 -18.33
N ARG A 403 14.33 -24.35 -18.01
CA ARG A 403 15.04 -23.52 -19.00
C ARG A 403 15.81 -24.35 -20.05
N PRO A 404 16.62 -25.37 -19.69
CA PRO A 404 17.34 -26.15 -20.69
C PRO A 404 16.39 -26.87 -21.65
N LYS A 405 15.28 -27.41 -21.15
CA LYS A 405 14.29 -28.09 -21.99
C LYS A 405 13.57 -27.12 -22.92
N LEU A 406 13.23 -25.93 -22.41
CA LEU A 406 12.59 -24.88 -23.20
C LEU A 406 13.45 -24.44 -24.38
N ILE A 407 14.76 -24.29 -24.19
CA ILE A 407 15.69 -23.88 -25.26
C ILE A 407 15.76 -24.91 -26.39
N HIS A 408 15.61 -26.20 -26.08
CA HIS A 408 15.66 -27.28 -27.08
C HIS A 408 14.30 -27.56 -27.73
N GLU A 409 13.20 -27.06 -27.16
CA GLU A 409 11.87 -27.27 -27.73
C GLU A 409 11.77 -26.51 -29.07
N ALA A 410 11.43 -27.24 -30.13
CA ALA A 410 11.22 -26.70 -31.48
C ALA A 410 9.74 -26.72 -31.89
N ASN A 411 8.91 -27.48 -31.19
CA ASN A 411 7.51 -27.64 -31.52
C ASN A 411 6.71 -26.40 -31.09
N VAL A 412 6.11 -25.72 -32.07
CA VAL A 412 5.26 -24.53 -31.84
C VAL A 412 4.02 -24.89 -31.01
N ASP A 413 3.45 -26.09 -31.19
CA ASP A 413 2.26 -26.53 -30.47
C ASP A 413 2.52 -26.72 -28.97
N SER A 414 3.63 -27.37 -28.63
CA SER A 414 4.09 -27.51 -27.24
C SER A 414 4.32 -26.15 -26.58
N LEU A 415 4.88 -25.20 -27.32
CA LEU A 415 5.17 -23.84 -26.81
C LEU A 415 3.89 -23.03 -26.61
N CYS A 416 2.90 -23.14 -27.50
CA CYS A 416 1.57 -22.56 -27.33
C CYS A 416 0.87 -23.14 -26.08
N GLU A 417 0.89 -24.46 -25.90
CA GLU A 417 0.32 -25.09 -24.70
C GLU A 417 1.00 -24.59 -23.42
N LEU A 418 2.33 -24.41 -23.44
CA LEU A 418 3.07 -23.85 -22.31
C LEU A 418 2.66 -22.42 -21.96
N VAL A 419 2.40 -21.58 -22.97
CA VAL A 419 1.88 -20.22 -22.75
C VAL A 419 0.52 -20.29 -22.10
N ASP A 420 -0.38 -21.14 -22.61
CA ASP A 420 -1.74 -21.27 -22.06
C ASP A 420 -1.72 -21.80 -20.62
N ILE A 421 -0.90 -22.81 -20.32
CA ILE A 421 -0.69 -23.32 -18.95
C ILE A 421 -0.22 -22.20 -18.02
N LEU A 422 0.84 -21.47 -18.40
CA LEU A 422 1.39 -20.47 -17.50
C LEU A 422 0.50 -19.23 -17.37
N LYS A 423 -0.10 -18.76 -18.46
CA LYS A 423 -0.89 -17.52 -18.51
C LYS A 423 -2.29 -17.74 -17.95
N VAL A 424 -2.99 -18.79 -18.38
CA VAL A 424 -4.38 -19.06 -18.02
C VAL A 424 -4.47 -19.87 -16.74
N GLU A 425 -3.84 -21.05 -16.68
CA GLU A 425 -4.00 -21.93 -15.51
C GLU A 425 -3.21 -21.43 -14.29
N VAL A 426 -1.92 -21.12 -14.46
CA VAL A 426 -1.05 -20.79 -13.32
C VAL A 426 -1.21 -19.34 -12.89
N LEU A 427 -0.90 -18.36 -13.76
CA LEU A 427 -0.96 -16.94 -13.45
C LEU A 427 -2.39 -16.42 -13.32
N GLY A 428 -3.30 -16.88 -14.18
CA GLY A 428 -4.70 -16.47 -14.22
C GLY A 428 -5.51 -17.07 -13.07
N GLU A 429 -5.68 -18.39 -13.03
CA GLU A 429 -6.59 -19.03 -12.07
C GLU A 429 -5.98 -19.25 -10.68
N GLN A 430 -4.79 -19.86 -10.61
CA GLN A 430 -4.24 -20.33 -9.33
C GLN A 430 -3.61 -19.20 -8.51
N LEU A 431 -2.87 -18.30 -9.16
CA LEU A 431 -2.26 -17.15 -8.49
C LEU A 431 -3.28 -16.08 -8.10
N SER A 432 -4.36 -15.87 -8.87
CA SER A 432 -5.40 -14.91 -8.47
C SER A 432 -6.21 -15.39 -7.27
N ARG A 433 -6.47 -16.71 -7.16
CA ARG A 433 -7.19 -17.30 -6.02
C ARG A 433 -6.38 -17.35 -4.72
N ARG A 434 -5.04 -17.37 -4.79
CA ARG A 434 -4.13 -17.58 -3.64
C ARG A 434 -3.09 -16.47 -3.45
N GLY A 435 -3.37 -15.28 -3.99
CA GLY A 435 -2.38 -14.27 -4.39
C GLY A 435 -1.37 -13.80 -3.35
N GLU A 436 -1.73 -13.75 -2.07
CA GLU A 436 -0.81 -13.26 -1.03
C GLU A 436 0.30 -14.27 -0.73
N SER A 437 -0.05 -15.56 -0.60
CA SER A 437 0.91 -16.64 -0.32
C SER A 437 1.87 -16.97 -1.47
N LEU A 438 1.50 -16.64 -2.71
CA LEU A 438 2.24 -17.00 -3.92
C LEU A 438 2.93 -15.81 -4.60
N ALA A 439 2.84 -14.61 -4.03
CA ALA A 439 3.39 -13.40 -4.64
C ALA A 439 4.92 -13.49 -4.90
N GLY A 440 5.67 -14.21 -4.05
CA GLY A 440 7.10 -14.45 -4.25
C GLY A 440 7.45 -15.31 -5.48
N LEU A 441 6.52 -16.12 -5.98
CA LEU A 441 6.73 -16.99 -7.15
C LEU A 441 6.50 -16.26 -8.48
N ARG A 442 5.68 -15.19 -8.46
CA ARG A 442 5.27 -14.44 -9.65
C ARG A 442 6.44 -13.96 -10.52
N PRO A 443 7.52 -13.36 -9.99
CA PRO A 443 8.63 -12.87 -10.82
C PRO A 443 9.33 -13.99 -11.58
N THR A 444 9.48 -15.17 -10.97
CA THR A 444 10.12 -16.31 -11.63
C THR A 444 9.23 -16.88 -12.73
N LEU A 445 7.93 -17.01 -12.51
CA LEU A 445 6.98 -17.49 -13.52
C LEU A 445 6.85 -16.53 -14.70
N GLN A 446 6.80 -15.22 -14.46
CA GLN A 446 6.80 -14.21 -15.51
C GLN A 446 8.07 -14.29 -16.36
N ARG A 447 9.21 -14.58 -15.74
CA ARG A 447 10.47 -14.79 -16.45
C ARG A 447 10.47 -16.06 -17.31
N ILE A 448 9.89 -17.16 -16.82
CA ILE A 448 9.69 -18.38 -17.63
C ILE A 448 8.79 -18.08 -18.83
N LEU A 449 7.69 -17.36 -18.60
CA LEU A 449 6.75 -16.97 -19.66
C LEU A 449 7.41 -16.07 -20.70
N ALA A 450 8.27 -15.13 -20.29
CA ALA A 450 9.04 -14.29 -21.21
C ALA A 450 9.99 -15.14 -22.08
N ASP A 451 10.72 -16.09 -21.47
CA ASP A 451 11.60 -17.00 -22.20
C ASP A 451 10.81 -17.87 -23.20
N ILE A 452 9.59 -18.31 -22.82
CA ILE A 452 8.70 -19.07 -23.72
C ILE A 452 8.25 -18.19 -24.88
N HIS A 453 7.84 -16.94 -24.64
CA HIS A 453 7.43 -16.02 -25.69
C HIS A 453 8.57 -15.72 -26.68
N GLU A 454 9.79 -15.52 -26.18
CA GLU A 454 10.97 -15.32 -27.03
C GLU A 454 11.23 -16.56 -27.89
N ARG A 455 11.18 -17.75 -27.28
CA ARG A 455 11.38 -19.02 -27.99
C ARG A 455 10.27 -19.29 -29.00
N LEU A 456 9.01 -19.06 -28.65
CA LEU A 456 7.85 -19.20 -29.53
C LEU A 456 7.96 -18.25 -30.73
N THR A 457 8.35 -17.00 -30.50
CA THR A 457 8.58 -16.03 -31.57
C THR A 457 9.67 -16.50 -32.53
N PHE A 458 10.78 -17.02 -31.99
CA PHE A 458 11.85 -17.58 -32.81
C PHE A 458 11.40 -18.81 -33.63
N CYS A 459 10.76 -19.79 -32.98
CA CYS A 459 10.26 -20.99 -33.64
C CYS A 459 9.18 -20.67 -34.68
N ALA A 460 8.28 -19.74 -34.40
CA ALA A 460 7.27 -19.26 -35.33
C ALA A 460 7.91 -18.64 -36.59
N ARG A 461 8.91 -17.77 -36.42
CA ARG A 461 9.66 -17.20 -37.57
C ARG A 461 10.36 -18.27 -38.40
N THR A 462 10.99 -19.23 -37.75
CA THR A 462 11.65 -20.34 -38.43
C THR A 462 10.65 -21.20 -39.19
N HIS A 463 9.52 -21.55 -38.57
CA HIS A 463 8.44 -22.28 -39.22
C HIS A 463 7.87 -21.50 -40.42
N ILE A 464 7.62 -20.20 -40.28
CA ILE A 464 7.16 -19.35 -41.41
C ILE A 464 8.18 -19.37 -42.56
N ARG A 465 9.48 -19.26 -42.24
CA ARG A 465 10.54 -19.26 -43.27
C ARG A 465 10.69 -20.60 -43.97
N GLU A 466 10.69 -21.70 -43.22
CA GLU A 466 10.94 -23.04 -43.76
C GLU A 466 9.71 -23.62 -44.45
N GLU A 467 8.54 -23.49 -43.84
CA GLU A 467 7.31 -24.15 -44.28
C GLU A 467 6.44 -23.30 -45.23
N ILE A 468 6.61 -21.97 -45.24
CA ILE A 468 5.83 -21.05 -46.09
C ILE A 468 6.72 -20.40 -47.15
N ALA A 469 7.79 -19.70 -46.73
CA ALA A 469 8.62 -18.91 -47.66
C ALA A 469 9.49 -19.79 -48.58
N ASN A 470 10.14 -20.81 -48.03
CA ASN A 470 11.01 -21.73 -48.77
C ASN A 470 10.30 -22.99 -49.27
N TYR A 471 8.97 -23.02 -49.17
CA TYR A 471 8.19 -24.16 -49.61
C TYR A 471 8.37 -24.42 -51.11
N ARG A 472 8.73 -25.67 -51.44
CA ARG A 472 8.83 -26.13 -52.83
C ARG A 472 7.58 -26.92 -53.17
N PRO A 473 6.74 -26.45 -54.13
CA PRO A 473 5.56 -27.19 -54.54
C PRO A 473 5.94 -28.58 -55.08
N SER A 474 5.24 -29.62 -54.66
CA SER A 474 5.35 -30.93 -55.31
C SER A 474 4.57 -30.97 -56.63
N ASP A 475 4.85 -31.96 -57.49
CA ASP A 475 4.12 -32.12 -58.75
C ASP A 475 2.62 -32.42 -58.54
N GLU A 476 2.26 -32.98 -57.38
CA GLU A 476 0.87 -33.21 -56.95
C GLU A 476 0.20 -31.90 -56.50
N ASP A 477 0.94 -31.01 -55.84
CA ASP A 477 0.43 -29.69 -55.43
C ASP A 477 0.18 -28.74 -56.59
N LEU A 478 0.81 -28.98 -57.74
CA LEU A 478 0.65 -28.20 -58.98
C LEU A 478 -0.35 -28.83 -59.97
N ASP A 479 -0.99 -29.95 -59.62
CA ASP A 479 -1.90 -30.70 -60.52
C ASP A 479 -3.30 -30.06 -60.63
N TYR A 480 -3.34 -28.81 -61.08
CA TYR A 480 -4.57 -28.07 -61.39
C TYR A 480 -4.78 -28.04 -62.92
N PRO A 481 -6.01 -28.28 -63.44
CA PRO A 481 -7.30 -28.42 -62.73
C PRO A 481 -7.66 -29.83 -62.22
N ALA A 482 -6.87 -30.87 -62.52
CA ALA A 482 -7.24 -32.27 -62.25
C ALA A 482 -7.55 -32.57 -60.77
N LYS A 483 -6.88 -31.90 -59.82
CA LYS A 483 -7.18 -31.99 -58.38
C LYS A 483 -8.59 -31.49 -58.03
N LEU A 484 -9.08 -30.46 -58.72
CA LEU A 484 -10.43 -29.92 -58.53
C LEU A 484 -11.49 -30.83 -59.15
N GLU A 485 -11.23 -31.37 -60.34
CA GLU A 485 -12.14 -32.31 -61.01
C GLU A 485 -12.36 -33.57 -60.16
N ARG A 486 -11.27 -34.17 -59.64
CA ARG A 486 -11.35 -35.33 -58.72
C ARG A 486 -12.14 -35.02 -57.43
N SER A 487 -12.07 -33.78 -56.94
CA SER A 487 -12.81 -33.35 -55.74
C SER A 487 -14.30 -33.16 -55.99
N VAL A 488 -14.69 -32.71 -57.20
CA VAL A 488 -16.09 -32.59 -57.61
C VAL A 488 -16.72 -33.97 -57.84
N ASP A 489 -15.94 -34.93 -58.37
CA ASP A 489 -16.39 -36.31 -58.54
C ASP A 489 -16.64 -37.01 -57.19
N MET A 490 -15.79 -36.76 -56.17
CA MET A 490 -16.00 -37.31 -54.82
C MET A 490 -17.17 -36.67 -54.05
N THR A 491 -17.38 -35.36 -54.18
CA THR A 491 -18.46 -34.63 -53.47
C THR A 491 -19.87 -35.02 -53.93
N SER A 492 -20.00 -35.69 -55.08
CA SER A 492 -21.28 -36.29 -55.51
C SER A 492 -21.73 -37.48 -54.63
N SER A 493 -20.88 -37.97 -53.70
CA SER A 493 -21.13 -39.20 -52.94
C SER A 493 -21.14 -39.08 -51.41
N THR A 494 -20.74 -37.94 -50.80
CA THR A 494 -20.72 -37.82 -49.33
C THR A 494 -21.09 -36.40 -48.89
N SER A 495 -22.27 -36.24 -48.30
CA SER A 495 -22.68 -35.00 -47.62
C SER A 495 -22.24 -35.01 -46.16
N VAL A 496 -21.90 -33.83 -45.64
CA VAL A 496 -21.66 -33.46 -44.23
C VAL A 496 -20.18 -33.44 -43.80
N ASP A 497 -19.41 -32.41 -44.21
CA ASP A 497 -18.53 -31.59 -43.34
C ASP A 497 -17.88 -30.39 -44.10
N ASP A 498 -18.57 -29.25 -44.24
CA ASP A 498 -18.23 -28.16 -45.18
C ASP A 498 -16.88 -27.44 -44.93
N THR A 499 -16.29 -27.53 -43.72
CA THR A 499 -15.03 -26.84 -43.41
C THR A 499 -13.79 -27.69 -43.71
N SER A 500 -13.86 -29.00 -43.53
CA SER A 500 -12.71 -29.90 -43.72
C SER A 500 -12.36 -30.14 -45.19
N ASP A 501 -13.34 -30.08 -46.09
CA ASP A 501 -13.15 -30.33 -47.52
C ASP A 501 -12.55 -29.12 -48.27
N THR A 502 -12.71 -27.90 -47.73
CA THR A 502 -12.05 -26.72 -48.27
C THR A 502 -10.53 -26.82 -48.11
N PHE A 503 -10.02 -27.32 -46.97
CA PHE A 503 -8.57 -27.45 -46.72
C PHE A 503 -7.90 -28.57 -47.52
N LYS A 504 -8.61 -29.68 -47.84
CA LYS A 504 -8.05 -30.75 -48.70
C LYS A 504 -7.77 -30.30 -50.13
N THR A 505 -8.51 -29.32 -50.63
CA THR A 505 -8.32 -28.74 -51.98
C THR A 505 -7.44 -27.50 -51.98
N CYS A 506 -7.00 -27.01 -50.82
CA CYS A 506 -6.14 -25.85 -50.70
C CYS A 506 -4.67 -26.18 -50.98
N TYR A 507 -3.92 -25.14 -51.36
CA TYR A 507 -2.48 -25.18 -51.49
C TYR A 507 -1.80 -25.23 -50.10
N PRO A 508 -0.86 -26.15 -49.82
CA PRO A 508 -0.38 -26.41 -48.45
C PRO A 508 0.18 -25.18 -47.68
N PRO A 509 0.91 -24.25 -48.30
CA PRO A 509 1.34 -23.00 -47.64
C PRO A 509 0.18 -22.17 -47.07
N LEU A 510 -0.99 -22.17 -47.72
CA LEU A 510 -2.17 -21.43 -47.24
C LEU A 510 -2.70 -22.02 -45.93
N GLU A 511 -2.83 -23.35 -45.87
CA GLU A 511 -3.27 -24.06 -44.67
C GLU A 511 -2.29 -23.84 -43.50
N LYS A 512 -0.98 -23.96 -43.78
CA LYS A 512 0.07 -23.75 -42.78
C LYS A 512 0.10 -22.31 -42.27
N THR A 513 -0.10 -21.32 -43.14
CA THR A 513 -0.23 -19.91 -42.75
C THR A 513 -1.41 -19.69 -41.82
N VAL A 514 -2.61 -20.15 -42.20
CA VAL A 514 -3.83 -19.95 -41.39
C VAL A 514 -3.75 -20.69 -40.05
N SER A 515 -3.27 -21.93 -40.05
CA SER A 515 -3.04 -22.71 -38.82
C SER A 515 -2.04 -22.01 -37.90
N CYS A 516 -0.92 -21.53 -38.43
CA CYS A 516 0.08 -20.78 -37.65
C CYS A 516 -0.49 -19.49 -37.06
N ILE A 517 -1.18 -18.67 -37.86
CA ILE A 517 -1.80 -17.42 -37.40
C ILE A 517 -2.84 -17.68 -36.31
N SER A 518 -3.71 -18.68 -36.48
CA SER A 518 -4.74 -19.01 -35.48
C SER A 518 -4.15 -19.41 -34.12
N LYS A 519 -3.06 -20.19 -34.13
CA LYS A 519 -2.38 -20.63 -32.91
C LYS A 519 -1.64 -19.48 -32.21
N LEU A 520 -0.99 -18.61 -32.97
CA LEU A 520 -0.20 -17.51 -32.42
C LEU A 520 -1.06 -16.38 -31.85
N TYR A 521 -2.30 -16.22 -32.32
CA TYR A 521 -3.19 -15.10 -31.96
C TYR A 521 -3.48 -15.02 -30.45
N HIS A 522 -3.69 -16.16 -29.78
CA HIS A 522 -4.00 -16.18 -28.34
C HIS A 522 -2.75 -16.22 -27.44
N CYS A 523 -1.62 -16.69 -27.98
CA CYS A 523 -0.40 -16.93 -27.22
C CYS A 523 0.55 -15.72 -27.19
N LEU A 524 0.59 -14.89 -28.24
CA LEU A 524 1.54 -13.78 -28.33
C LEU A 524 0.95 -12.42 -27.96
N GLU A 525 1.83 -11.47 -27.63
CA GLU A 525 1.44 -10.06 -27.48
C GLU A 525 1.05 -9.46 -28.84
N PRO A 526 0.03 -8.56 -28.90
CA PRO A 526 -0.49 -8.05 -30.16
C PRO A 526 0.57 -7.45 -31.09
N ALA A 527 1.55 -6.74 -30.54
CA ALA A 527 2.61 -6.08 -31.31
C ALA A 527 3.61 -7.07 -31.94
N VAL A 528 3.89 -8.20 -31.29
CA VAL A 528 4.77 -9.24 -31.85
C VAL A 528 4.00 -10.07 -32.87
N PHE A 529 2.73 -10.38 -32.55
CA PHE A 529 1.85 -11.11 -33.44
C PHE A 529 1.62 -10.37 -34.77
N THR A 530 1.36 -9.05 -34.76
CA THR A 530 1.12 -8.28 -35.99
C THR A 530 2.26 -8.41 -36.99
N GLY A 531 3.51 -8.33 -36.52
CA GLY A 531 4.69 -8.49 -37.37
C GLY A 531 4.86 -9.89 -37.93
N LEU A 532 4.66 -10.93 -37.10
CA LEU A 532 4.73 -12.32 -37.58
C LEU A 532 3.61 -12.65 -38.56
N ALA A 533 2.40 -12.16 -38.30
CA ALA A 533 1.25 -12.41 -39.14
C ALA A 533 1.39 -11.68 -40.49
N GLN A 534 1.92 -10.45 -40.51
CA GLN A 534 2.25 -9.76 -41.76
C GLN A 534 3.26 -10.56 -42.59
N GLU A 535 4.39 -10.97 -41.99
CA GLU A 535 5.41 -11.77 -42.67
C GLU A 535 4.82 -13.08 -43.24
N ALA A 536 4.01 -13.78 -42.45
CA ALA A 536 3.39 -15.03 -42.88
C ALA A 536 2.43 -14.85 -44.06
N VAL A 537 1.61 -13.79 -44.06
CA VAL A 537 0.66 -13.47 -45.14
C VAL A 537 1.39 -13.02 -46.40
N GLU A 538 2.44 -12.21 -46.27
CA GLU A 538 3.26 -11.76 -47.39
C GLU A 538 3.96 -12.94 -48.07
N PHE A 539 4.64 -13.80 -47.32
CA PHE A 539 5.29 -14.99 -47.86
C PHE A 539 4.29 -15.98 -48.47
N CYS A 540 3.11 -16.13 -47.89
CA CYS A 540 2.04 -16.95 -48.46
C CYS A 540 1.58 -16.39 -49.81
N SER A 541 1.32 -15.09 -49.90
CA SER A 541 0.93 -14.42 -51.14
C SER A 541 1.97 -14.60 -52.25
N ILE A 542 3.26 -14.40 -51.94
CA ILE A 542 4.37 -14.62 -52.88
C ILE A 542 4.45 -16.09 -53.32
N SER A 543 4.30 -17.04 -52.39
CA SER A 543 4.30 -18.48 -52.68
C SER A 543 3.15 -18.85 -53.64
N ILE A 544 1.95 -18.33 -53.42
CA ILE A 544 0.78 -18.55 -54.30
C ILE A 544 1.02 -17.93 -55.68
N GLN A 545 1.59 -16.72 -55.76
CA GLN A 545 1.94 -16.10 -57.04
C GLN A 545 2.97 -16.92 -57.83
N ASN A 546 3.98 -17.48 -57.16
CA ASN A 546 4.97 -18.35 -57.78
C ASN A 546 4.36 -19.67 -58.26
N ALA A 547 3.47 -20.27 -57.46
CA ALA A 547 2.72 -21.46 -57.85
C ALA A 547 1.82 -21.19 -59.07
N SER A 548 1.11 -20.05 -59.11
CA SER A 548 0.30 -19.62 -60.26
C SER A 548 1.11 -19.50 -61.56
N LYS A 549 2.33 -18.93 -61.50
CA LYS A 549 3.24 -18.86 -62.65
C LYS A 549 3.68 -20.25 -63.13
N SER A 550 3.92 -21.18 -62.21
CA SER A 550 4.27 -22.57 -62.54
C SER A 550 3.10 -23.34 -63.15
N ILE A 551 1.89 -23.18 -62.61
CA ILE A 551 0.65 -23.75 -63.16
C ILE A 551 0.37 -23.19 -64.55
N SER A 552 0.57 -21.88 -64.76
CA SER A 552 0.38 -21.23 -66.07
C SER A 552 1.29 -21.82 -67.16
N LYS A 553 2.49 -22.27 -66.80
CA LYS A 553 3.44 -22.93 -67.72
C LYS A 553 3.07 -24.38 -68.02
N ARG A 554 2.46 -25.09 -67.06
CA ARG A 554 2.15 -26.53 -67.16
C ARG A 554 0.78 -26.80 -67.80
N SER A 555 -0.24 -26.01 -67.46
CA SER A 555 -1.65 -26.25 -67.84
C SER A 555 -2.15 -25.20 -68.84
N SER A 556 -2.63 -24.07 -68.34
CA SER A 556 -3.01 -22.90 -69.15
C SER A 556 -2.86 -21.61 -68.34
N PRO A 557 -2.65 -20.46 -68.99
CA PRO A 557 -2.59 -19.16 -68.31
C PRO A 557 -3.89 -18.84 -67.56
N MET A 558 -5.03 -19.33 -68.06
CA MET A 558 -6.34 -19.16 -67.42
C MET A 558 -6.43 -19.94 -66.10
N ASP A 559 -5.93 -21.18 -66.08
CA ASP A 559 -5.95 -22.02 -64.88
C ASP A 559 -5.01 -21.44 -63.80
N GLY A 560 -3.88 -20.85 -64.20
CA GLY A 560 -3.00 -20.12 -63.28
C GLY A 560 -3.62 -18.86 -62.69
N GLN A 561 -4.33 -18.06 -63.49
CA GLN A 561 -5.06 -16.86 -63.03
C GLN A 561 -6.22 -17.23 -62.10
N LEU A 562 -7.04 -18.22 -62.46
CA LEU A 562 -8.16 -18.69 -61.64
C LEU A 562 -7.68 -19.36 -60.33
N PHE A 563 -6.56 -20.10 -60.36
CA PHE A 563 -5.90 -20.62 -59.17
C PHE A 563 -5.51 -19.49 -58.21
N LEU A 564 -4.88 -18.42 -58.74
CA LEU A 564 -4.45 -17.28 -57.94
C LEU A 564 -5.66 -16.56 -57.32
N VAL A 565 -6.70 -16.27 -58.10
CA VAL A 565 -7.94 -15.64 -57.59
C VAL A 565 -8.58 -16.49 -56.49
N LYS A 566 -8.71 -17.81 -56.69
CA LYS A 566 -9.27 -18.72 -55.69
C LYS A 566 -8.51 -18.65 -54.36
N HIS A 567 -7.19 -18.82 -54.38
CA HIS A 567 -6.39 -18.94 -53.16
C HIS A 567 -6.19 -17.59 -52.44
N LEU A 568 -6.10 -16.47 -53.16
CA LEU A 568 -6.05 -15.14 -52.52
C LEU A 568 -7.40 -14.76 -51.88
N LEU A 569 -8.53 -15.16 -52.47
CA LEU A 569 -9.85 -14.97 -51.86
C LEU A 569 -9.99 -15.77 -50.55
N ILE A 570 -9.58 -17.03 -50.56
CA ILE A 570 -9.58 -17.87 -49.35
C ILE A 570 -8.65 -17.25 -48.30
N LEU A 571 -7.43 -16.84 -48.65
CA LEU A 571 -6.51 -16.16 -47.73
C LEU A 571 -7.15 -14.91 -47.11
N ARG A 572 -7.80 -14.07 -47.91
CA ARG A 572 -8.49 -12.87 -47.43
C ARG A 572 -9.63 -13.20 -46.46
N GLU A 573 -10.43 -14.21 -46.76
CA GLU A 573 -11.55 -14.64 -45.92
C GLU A 573 -11.07 -15.22 -44.59
N GLN A 574 -10.01 -16.04 -44.60
CA GLN A 574 -9.44 -16.64 -43.39
C GLN A 574 -8.72 -15.61 -42.51
N ILE A 575 -8.24 -14.50 -43.08
CA ILE A 575 -7.61 -13.41 -42.32
C ILE A 575 -8.66 -12.46 -41.71
N ALA A 576 -9.86 -12.36 -42.28
CA ALA A 576 -10.89 -11.41 -41.87
C ALA A 576 -11.34 -11.51 -40.38
N PRO A 577 -11.41 -12.69 -39.73
CA PRO A 577 -11.78 -12.83 -38.33
C PRO A 577 -10.74 -12.26 -37.35
N PHE A 578 -9.49 -12.10 -37.79
CA PHE A 578 -8.43 -11.52 -36.96
C PHE A 578 -8.53 -10.00 -37.06
N ASP A 579 -9.16 -9.38 -36.06
CA ASP A 579 -9.41 -7.93 -35.96
C ASP A 579 -8.11 -7.17 -35.65
N ILE A 580 -7.14 -7.25 -36.55
CA ILE A 580 -5.78 -6.75 -36.41
C ILE A 580 -5.42 -5.93 -37.64
N GLU A 581 -4.88 -4.73 -37.41
CA GLU A 581 -4.21 -3.95 -38.43
C GLU A 581 -2.92 -4.69 -38.81
N PHE A 582 -2.93 -5.43 -39.93
CA PHE A 582 -1.77 -6.12 -40.51
C PHE A 582 -0.75 -5.14 -41.12
N SER A 583 -0.50 -4.03 -40.43
CA SER A 583 0.39 -2.96 -40.82
C SER A 583 1.52 -2.84 -39.81
N VAL A 584 2.73 -3.25 -40.19
CA VAL A 584 3.94 -2.86 -39.47
C VAL A 584 4.51 -1.61 -40.12
N THR A 585 4.81 -0.61 -39.29
CA THR A 585 5.62 0.54 -39.70
C THR A 585 7.06 0.09 -39.87
N HIS A 586 7.49 -0.18 -41.09
CA HIS A 586 8.92 -0.34 -41.37
C HIS A 586 9.56 1.05 -41.34
N LYS A 587 10.52 1.23 -40.43
CA LYS A 587 11.34 2.44 -40.38
C LYS A 587 12.53 2.23 -41.29
N GLU A 588 12.37 2.56 -42.57
CA GLU A 588 13.48 2.55 -43.51
C GLU A 588 14.15 3.91 -43.55
N LEU A 589 15.46 3.91 -43.72
CA LEU A 589 16.25 5.11 -43.93
C LEU A 589 16.23 5.40 -45.43
N ASP A 590 15.53 6.46 -45.84
CA ASP A 590 15.45 6.86 -47.24
C ASP A 590 16.69 7.67 -47.65
N PHE A 591 17.48 7.10 -48.58
CA PHE A 591 18.67 7.71 -49.18
C PHE A 591 18.38 8.36 -50.55
N SER A 592 17.13 8.35 -51.03
CA SER A 592 16.76 8.85 -52.36
C SER A 592 17.10 10.33 -52.54
N HIS A 593 16.85 11.13 -51.50
CA HIS A 593 17.23 12.53 -51.46
C HIS A 593 18.75 12.72 -51.55
N LEU A 594 19.55 11.84 -50.92
CA LEU A 594 21.02 11.89 -50.98
C LEU A 594 21.55 11.53 -52.37
N LEU A 595 20.93 10.56 -53.03
CA LEU A 595 21.23 10.19 -54.41
C LEU A 595 20.83 11.30 -55.40
N GLU A 596 19.73 12.01 -55.14
CA GLU A 596 19.29 13.13 -55.98
C GLU A 596 20.18 14.36 -55.81
N HIS A 597 20.65 14.64 -54.59
CA HIS A 597 21.67 15.67 -54.34
C HIS A 597 23.01 15.31 -54.97
N LEU A 598 23.47 14.05 -54.87
CA LEU A 598 24.65 13.59 -55.59
C LEU A 598 24.50 13.69 -57.11
N ARG A 599 23.32 13.38 -57.66
CA ARG A 599 23.04 13.55 -59.10
C ARG A 599 23.02 15.02 -59.52
N ARG A 600 22.51 15.94 -58.68
CA ARG A 600 22.53 17.39 -58.95
C ARG A 600 23.95 17.97 -58.91
N ILE A 601 24.78 17.49 -57.98
CA ILE A 601 26.20 17.80 -57.89
C ILE A 601 26.95 17.28 -59.13
N LEU A 602 26.72 16.04 -59.53
CA LEU A 602 27.31 15.43 -60.74
C LEU A 602 26.84 16.11 -62.04
N ARG A 603 25.63 16.69 -62.05
CA ARG A 603 25.11 17.52 -63.16
C ARG A 603 25.57 18.98 -63.09
N GLY A 604 26.44 19.35 -62.15
CA GLY A 604 27.01 20.70 -62.04
C GLY A 604 26.02 21.79 -61.62
N GLN A 605 24.83 21.42 -61.15
CA GLN A 605 23.77 22.37 -60.76
C GLN A 605 23.92 22.87 -59.32
N SER A 606 24.90 22.34 -58.57
CA SER A 606 25.23 22.73 -57.20
C SER A 606 26.74 22.62 -56.98
N SER A 607 27.36 23.64 -56.39
CA SER A 607 28.80 23.72 -56.15
C SER A 607 29.28 22.68 -55.14
N LEU A 608 30.37 21.97 -55.46
CA LEU A 608 31.06 21.02 -54.57
C LEU A 608 31.76 21.71 -53.38
N PHE A 609 31.93 23.03 -53.43
CA PHE A 609 32.82 23.79 -52.54
C PHE A 609 32.10 24.57 -51.42
N ASP A 610 30.77 24.51 -51.31
CA ASP A 610 30.03 24.99 -50.13
C ASP A 610 30.11 24.01 -48.92
N TRP A 611 31.18 23.21 -48.85
CA TRP A 611 31.48 22.25 -47.77
C TRP A 611 31.82 22.95 -46.44
N SER A 612 31.91 24.29 -46.41
CA SER A 612 32.34 25.07 -45.24
C SER A 612 31.25 25.20 -44.15
N MET A 613 31.41 24.38 -43.12
CA MET A 613 31.02 24.56 -41.69
C MET A 613 29.84 25.48 -41.36
N SER A 614 28.64 24.93 -41.19
CA SER A 614 27.83 25.03 -39.95
C SER A 614 26.41 24.46 -40.12
N ALA A 615 26.03 23.53 -39.23
CA ALA A 615 24.66 23.11 -38.84
C ALA A 615 23.61 22.68 -39.90
N SER A 616 23.80 22.95 -41.20
CA SER A 616 22.88 22.62 -42.29
C SER A 616 23.17 21.25 -42.91
N LEU A 617 24.45 20.83 -42.92
CA LEU A 617 24.90 19.56 -43.50
C LEU A 617 24.41 18.34 -42.73
N ALA A 618 24.32 18.42 -41.39
CA ALA A 618 23.78 17.33 -40.58
C ALA A 618 22.28 17.09 -40.84
N ARG A 619 21.56 18.10 -41.37
CA ARG A 619 20.13 18.02 -41.71
C ARG A 619 19.87 17.65 -43.17
N THR A 620 20.81 17.98 -44.07
CA THR A 620 20.72 17.61 -45.49
C THR A 620 21.30 16.22 -45.79
N LEU A 621 22.26 15.76 -44.98
CA LEU A 621 22.87 14.43 -45.06
C LEU A 621 22.29 13.41 -44.06
N SER A 622 21.39 13.82 -43.16
CA SER A 622 20.66 12.87 -42.31
C SER A 622 19.67 12.08 -43.17
N PRO A 623 19.72 10.74 -43.18
CA PRO A 623 18.71 9.94 -43.85
C PRO A 623 17.34 10.26 -43.25
N ARG A 624 16.36 10.52 -44.12
CA ARG A 624 14.98 10.73 -43.65
C ARG A 624 14.45 9.37 -43.23
N VAL A 625 13.91 9.28 -42.02
CA VAL A 625 13.18 8.09 -41.59
C VAL A 625 11.86 8.11 -42.36
N LEU A 626 11.74 7.24 -43.35
CA LEU A 626 10.49 7.02 -44.06
C LEU A 626 9.79 5.87 -43.34
N GLU A 627 8.68 6.20 -42.68
CA GLU A 627 7.81 5.21 -42.08
C GLU A 627 6.90 4.67 -43.19
N SER A 628 7.28 3.56 -43.81
CA SER A 628 6.39 2.84 -44.72
C SER A 628 5.51 1.90 -43.91
N GLN A 629 4.21 2.19 -43.88
CA GLN A 629 3.22 1.22 -43.39
C GLN A 629 2.92 0.25 -44.52
N ILE A 630 3.47 -0.97 -44.43
CA ILE A 630 3.17 -2.05 -45.36
C ILE A 630 1.98 -2.81 -44.77
N ASP A 631 0.80 -2.56 -45.32
CA ASP A 631 -0.40 -3.31 -44.98
C ASP A 631 -0.50 -4.54 -45.89
N ALA A 632 -0.24 -5.72 -45.33
CA ALA A 632 -0.30 -6.98 -46.07
C ALA A 632 -1.71 -7.25 -46.63
N LYS A 633 -2.77 -6.78 -45.95
CA LYS A 633 -4.15 -6.90 -46.44
C LYS A 633 -4.36 -6.01 -47.66
N LYS A 634 -3.84 -4.80 -47.65
CA LYS A 634 -3.93 -3.87 -48.78
C LYS A 634 -3.14 -4.36 -49.99
N GLU A 635 -1.94 -4.92 -49.79
CA GLU A 635 -1.15 -5.49 -50.89
C GLU A 635 -1.80 -6.77 -51.44
N LEU A 636 -2.40 -7.61 -50.57
CA LEU A 636 -3.21 -8.75 -50.97
C LEU A 636 -4.41 -8.32 -51.84
N GLU A 637 -5.16 -7.31 -51.42
CA GLU A 637 -6.31 -6.78 -52.18
C GLU A 637 -5.89 -6.17 -53.51
N LYS A 638 -4.75 -5.47 -53.55
CA LYS A 638 -4.17 -4.91 -54.78
C LYS A 638 -3.73 -6.01 -55.74
N SER A 639 -3.05 -7.05 -55.25
CA SER A 639 -2.68 -8.22 -56.05
C SER A 639 -3.92 -8.92 -56.61
N LEU A 640 -4.94 -9.15 -55.77
CA LEU A 640 -6.20 -9.77 -56.19
C LEU A 640 -6.89 -8.94 -57.28
N LYS A 641 -7.01 -7.62 -57.09
CA LYS A 641 -7.62 -6.72 -58.08
C LYS A 641 -6.88 -6.76 -59.41
N THR A 642 -5.55 -6.72 -59.37
CA THR A 642 -4.71 -6.75 -60.58
C THR A 642 -4.89 -8.06 -61.34
N THR A 643 -4.87 -9.21 -60.64
CA THR A 643 -5.13 -10.52 -61.27
C THR A 643 -6.54 -10.63 -61.85
N CYS A 644 -7.56 -10.09 -61.17
CA CYS A 644 -8.92 -10.04 -61.69
C CYS A 644 -9.03 -9.20 -62.96
N GLU A 645 -8.40 -8.01 -62.98
CA GLU A 645 -8.36 -7.14 -64.17
C GLU A 645 -7.63 -7.81 -65.34
N GLU A 646 -6.48 -8.45 -65.08
CA GLU A 646 -5.75 -9.23 -66.09
C GLU A 646 -6.59 -10.38 -66.65
N PHE A 647 -7.32 -11.10 -65.81
CA PHE A 647 -8.21 -12.19 -66.22
C PHE A 647 -9.39 -11.67 -67.06
N ILE A 648 -10.02 -10.57 -66.64
CA ILE A 648 -11.12 -9.91 -67.37
C ILE A 648 -10.64 -9.47 -68.75
N MET A 649 -9.46 -8.83 -68.83
CA MET A 649 -8.88 -8.37 -70.09
C MET A 649 -8.47 -9.54 -70.98
N ALA A 650 -7.87 -10.60 -70.44
CA ALA A 650 -7.51 -11.79 -71.20
C ALA A 650 -8.74 -12.49 -71.80
N THR A 651 -9.82 -12.61 -71.00
CA THR A 651 -11.08 -13.22 -71.44
C THR A 651 -11.80 -12.34 -72.47
N THR A 652 -11.83 -11.02 -72.25
CA THR A 652 -12.41 -10.06 -73.21
C THR A 652 -11.66 -10.11 -74.54
N LYS A 653 -10.33 -10.16 -74.49
CA LYS A 653 -9.48 -10.28 -75.69
C LYS A 653 -9.72 -11.59 -76.42
N LEU A 654 -9.85 -12.72 -75.72
CA LEU A 654 -10.13 -14.01 -76.34
C LEU A 654 -11.39 -13.97 -77.22
N VAL A 655 -12.43 -13.24 -76.81
CA VAL A 655 -13.70 -13.15 -77.53
C VAL A 655 -13.70 -12.04 -78.59
N VAL A 656 -13.13 -10.87 -78.30
CA VAL A 656 -13.39 -9.64 -79.07
C VAL A 656 -12.13 -9.03 -79.72
N ASP A 657 -10.96 -9.66 -79.59
CA ASP A 657 -9.72 -9.19 -80.25
C ASP A 657 -9.86 -8.95 -81.76
N PRO A 658 -10.56 -9.79 -82.54
CA PRO A 658 -10.80 -9.51 -83.96
C PRO A 658 -11.48 -8.15 -84.17
N MET A 659 -12.53 -7.85 -83.42
CA MET A 659 -13.26 -6.57 -83.49
C MET A 659 -12.40 -5.40 -83.01
N LEU A 660 -11.71 -5.53 -81.88
CA LEU A 660 -10.84 -4.48 -81.33
C LEU A 660 -9.70 -4.15 -82.29
N SER A 661 -9.09 -5.17 -82.90
CA SER A 661 -8.02 -4.98 -83.90
C SER A 661 -8.52 -4.28 -85.17
N PHE A 662 -9.78 -4.54 -85.57
CA PHE A 662 -10.42 -3.88 -86.70
C PHE A 662 -10.74 -2.41 -86.38
N VAL A 663 -11.37 -2.14 -85.24
CA VAL A 663 -11.64 -0.78 -84.75
C VAL A 663 -10.35 0.04 -84.65
N ALA A 664 -9.27 -0.54 -84.15
CA ALA A 664 -7.96 0.12 -84.07
C ALA A 664 -7.39 0.45 -85.47
N LYS A 665 -7.47 -0.48 -86.43
CA LYS A 665 -7.04 -0.26 -87.83
C LYS A 665 -7.86 0.83 -88.52
N VAL A 666 -9.18 0.80 -88.36
CA VAL A 666 -10.11 1.81 -88.87
C VAL A 666 -9.81 3.18 -88.27
N THR A 667 -9.56 3.25 -86.97
CA THR A 667 -9.23 4.50 -86.26
C THR A 667 -7.87 5.06 -86.72
N ALA A 668 -6.84 4.22 -86.86
CA ALA A 668 -5.52 4.64 -87.35
C ALA A 668 -5.59 5.20 -88.78
N VAL A 669 -6.39 4.57 -89.65
CA VAL A 669 -6.65 5.06 -91.01
C VAL A 669 -7.39 6.40 -91.00
N LYS A 670 -8.43 6.53 -90.16
CA LYS A 670 -9.20 7.77 -90.05
C LYS A 670 -8.34 8.93 -89.55
N VAL A 671 -7.48 8.67 -88.57
CA VAL A 671 -6.49 9.65 -88.04
C VAL A 671 -5.47 10.04 -89.10
N ALA A 672 -4.93 9.07 -89.86
CA ALA A 672 -4.00 9.33 -90.96
C ALA A 672 -4.61 10.17 -92.08
N LEU A 673 -5.90 9.97 -92.38
CA LEU A 673 -6.64 10.75 -93.37
C LEU A 673 -6.91 12.19 -92.90
N SER A 674 -7.13 12.41 -91.61
CA SER A 674 -7.34 13.76 -91.05
C SER A 674 -6.06 14.59 -90.86
N SER A 675 -4.88 13.96 -90.83
CA SER A 675 -3.59 14.65 -90.58
C SER A 675 -2.87 15.13 -91.86
N GLY A 676 -3.40 14.85 -93.05
CA GLY A 676 -2.72 15.06 -94.34
C GLY A 676 -2.92 16.40 -95.07
N ASN A 677 -3.43 17.45 -94.42
CA ASN A 677 -3.95 18.63 -95.12
C ASN A 677 -3.04 19.89 -95.10
N GLN A 678 -1.78 19.80 -95.55
CA GLN A 678 -1.00 20.99 -95.98
C GLN A 678 -0.10 20.70 -97.20
N GLY A 679 -0.51 21.20 -98.37
CA GLY A 679 0.30 21.29 -99.61
C GLY A 679 -0.53 21.21 -100.90
N PRO A 680 -0.53 22.22 -101.80
CA PRO A 680 -1.50 22.29 -102.90
C PRO A 680 -1.00 21.74 -104.24
N LYS A 681 -1.93 21.10 -104.98
CA LYS A 681 -2.14 20.99 -106.45
C LYS A 681 -2.23 19.54 -107.00
N LEU A 682 -3.42 19.25 -107.55
CA LEU A 682 -3.81 18.37 -108.70
C LEU A 682 -3.01 17.07 -108.90
N ASP A 683 -3.58 15.86 -108.83
CA ASP A 683 -4.78 15.38 -109.52
C ASP A 683 -5.61 14.35 -108.72
N SER A 684 -6.87 14.24 -109.11
CA SER A 684 -7.97 13.43 -108.59
C SER A 684 -7.66 11.97 -108.21
N VAL A 685 -7.69 11.65 -106.91
CA VAL A 685 -8.30 10.42 -106.39
C VAL A 685 -9.04 10.79 -105.11
N VAL A 686 -10.36 10.81 -105.22
CA VAL A 686 -11.33 10.94 -104.12
C VAL A 686 -10.86 10.17 -102.90
N ALA A 687 -10.99 10.76 -101.70
CA ALA A 687 -10.80 10.11 -100.42
C ALA A 687 -11.34 8.67 -100.50
N LYS A 688 -10.43 7.69 -100.59
CA LYS A 688 -10.80 6.29 -100.77
C LYS A 688 -11.69 5.90 -99.57
N PRO A 689 -12.98 5.56 -99.77
CA PRO A 689 -13.84 5.15 -98.68
C PRO A 689 -13.21 3.93 -98.00
N LEU A 690 -13.41 3.77 -96.69
CA LEU A 690 -12.85 2.66 -95.90
C LEU A 690 -13.11 1.28 -96.56
N LYS A 691 -14.22 1.17 -97.30
CA LYS A 691 -14.63 0.03 -98.14
C LYS A 691 -13.61 -0.43 -99.19
N SER A 692 -12.73 0.46 -99.64
CA SER A 692 -11.71 0.18 -100.67
C SER A 692 -10.40 -0.39 -100.10
N GLN A 693 -10.29 -0.46 -98.77
CA GLN A 693 -9.16 -1.05 -98.10
C GLN A 693 -9.39 -2.56 -97.95
N ALA A 694 -8.38 -3.36 -98.31
CA ALA A 694 -8.48 -4.83 -98.37
C ALA A 694 -8.88 -5.51 -97.04
N PHE A 695 -8.69 -4.83 -95.89
CA PHE A 695 -9.09 -5.35 -94.58
C PHE A 695 -10.53 -4.98 -94.16
N ALA A 696 -11.18 -4.08 -94.89
CA ALA A 696 -12.51 -3.54 -94.60
C ALA A 696 -13.51 -3.83 -95.75
N ALA A 697 -13.22 -4.85 -96.57
CA ALA A 697 -14.19 -5.41 -97.50
C ALA A 697 -15.34 -6.08 -96.72
N PRO A 698 -16.60 -6.00 -97.20
CA PRO A 698 -17.77 -6.54 -96.49
C PRO A 698 -17.61 -8.03 -96.15
N ASP A 699 -17.04 -8.82 -97.06
CA ASP A 699 -16.76 -10.25 -96.84
C ASP A 699 -15.77 -10.50 -95.67
N LYS A 700 -14.79 -9.62 -95.50
CA LYS A 700 -13.78 -9.71 -94.43
C LYS A 700 -14.33 -9.25 -93.08
N VAL A 701 -15.27 -8.30 -93.09
CA VAL A 701 -16.00 -7.88 -91.89
C VAL A 701 -17.00 -8.96 -91.48
N ALA A 702 -17.69 -9.60 -92.43
CA ALA A 702 -18.55 -10.75 -92.16
C ALA A 702 -17.76 -11.94 -91.57
N GLU A 703 -16.58 -12.24 -92.13
CA GLU A 703 -15.67 -13.26 -91.58
C GLU A 703 -15.22 -12.93 -90.15
N LEU A 704 -14.97 -11.66 -89.85
CA LEU A 704 -14.62 -11.19 -88.51
C LEU A 704 -15.78 -11.34 -87.52
N VAL A 705 -16.99 -10.95 -87.91
CA VAL A 705 -18.20 -11.10 -87.08
C VAL A 705 -18.49 -12.58 -86.81
N GLN A 706 -18.34 -13.44 -87.83
CA GLN A 706 -18.51 -14.89 -87.68
C GLN A 706 -17.48 -15.51 -86.73
N ARG A 707 -16.22 -15.06 -86.76
CA ARG A 707 -15.19 -15.51 -85.80
C ARG A 707 -15.54 -15.13 -84.36
N VAL A 708 -16.04 -13.91 -84.12
CA VAL A 708 -16.48 -13.49 -82.78
C VAL A 708 -17.74 -14.24 -82.34
N ALA A 709 -18.70 -14.47 -83.24
CA ALA A 709 -19.88 -15.29 -82.95
C ALA A 709 -19.50 -16.74 -82.58
N THR A 710 -18.49 -17.31 -83.26
CA THR A 710 -17.96 -18.64 -82.93
C THR A 710 -17.25 -18.65 -81.57
N ALA A 711 -16.45 -17.63 -81.26
CA ALA A 711 -15.79 -17.48 -79.95
C ALA A 711 -16.81 -17.32 -78.80
N LEU A 712 -17.91 -16.59 -79.03
CA LEU A 712 -19.03 -16.46 -78.10
C LEU A 712 -19.73 -17.78 -77.82
N GLN A 713 -19.91 -18.64 -78.83
CA GLN A 713 -20.62 -19.92 -78.70
C GLN A 713 -19.74 -21.06 -78.18
N GLN A 714 -18.42 -21.06 -78.46
CA GLN A 714 -17.54 -22.18 -78.14
C GLN A 714 -16.54 -21.89 -77.03
N ASP A 715 -15.93 -20.70 -77.01
CA ASP A 715 -14.80 -20.43 -76.11
C ASP A 715 -15.25 -19.75 -74.81
N LEU A 716 -16.24 -18.86 -74.87
CA LEU A 716 -16.83 -18.24 -73.68
C LEU A 716 -17.49 -19.27 -72.72
N PRO A 717 -18.26 -20.27 -73.19
CA PRO A 717 -18.83 -21.29 -72.29
C PRO A 717 -17.77 -22.17 -71.63
N LYS A 718 -16.64 -22.45 -72.30
CA LYS A 718 -15.51 -23.16 -71.70
C LYS A 718 -14.88 -22.36 -70.57
N VAL A 719 -14.74 -21.04 -70.74
CA VAL A 719 -14.27 -20.14 -69.68
C VAL A 719 -15.22 -20.18 -68.48
N MET A 720 -16.54 -20.14 -68.75
CA MET A 720 -17.56 -20.22 -67.70
C MET A 720 -17.53 -21.56 -66.95
N MET A 721 -17.31 -22.68 -67.64
CA MET A 721 -17.17 -24.00 -67.01
C MET A 721 -15.94 -24.04 -66.09
N LYS A 722 -14.79 -23.54 -66.54
CA LYS A 722 -13.59 -23.42 -65.70
C LYS A 722 -13.80 -22.46 -64.53
N MET A 723 -14.48 -21.34 -64.75
CA MET A 723 -14.80 -20.39 -63.68
C MET A 723 -15.74 -21.01 -62.63
N LYS A 724 -16.69 -21.87 -63.04
CA LYS A 724 -17.54 -22.66 -62.14
C LYS A 724 -16.74 -23.70 -61.34
N LEU A 725 -15.72 -24.33 -61.95
CA LEU A 725 -14.85 -25.30 -61.28
C LEU A 725 -13.96 -24.66 -60.20
N TYR A 726 -13.33 -23.52 -60.49
CA TYR A 726 -12.42 -22.85 -59.55
C TYR A 726 -13.14 -22.01 -58.50
N LEU A 727 -14.18 -21.27 -58.90
CA LEU A 727 -14.92 -20.36 -58.01
C LEU A 727 -16.30 -20.95 -57.70
N GLN A 728 -16.45 -21.56 -56.53
CA GLN A 728 -17.71 -22.16 -56.11
C GLN A 728 -18.79 -21.12 -55.77
N ASN A 729 -18.40 -19.93 -55.31
CA ASN A 729 -19.34 -18.86 -54.94
C ASN A 729 -19.95 -18.15 -56.17
N PRO A 730 -21.28 -18.17 -56.35
CA PRO A 730 -21.95 -17.53 -57.49
C PRO A 730 -21.76 -16.01 -57.53
N SER A 731 -21.72 -15.33 -56.39
CA SER A 731 -21.57 -13.88 -56.33
C SER A 731 -20.22 -13.43 -56.87
N THR A 732 -19.14 -14.13 -56.52
CA THR A 732 -17.79 -13.86 -57.03
C THR A 732 -17.70 -14.06 -58.55
N ARG A 733 -18.36 -15.12 -59.06
CA ARG A 733 -18.47 -15.37 -60.50
C ARG A 733 -19.18 -14.23 -61.23
N MET A 734 -20.29 -13.73 -60.68
CA MET A 734 -21.01 -12.59 -61.27
C MET A 734 -20.17 -11.31 -61.28
N ILE A 735 -19.41 -11.05 -60.21
CA ILE A 735 -18.54 -9.86 -60.10
C ILE A 735 -17.47 -9.87 -61.20
N LEU A 736 -16.88 -11.03 -61.52
CA LEU A 736 -15.90 -11.16 -62.59
C LEU A 736 -16.54 -11.15 -63.99
N PHE A 737 -17.72 -11.74 -64.15
CA PHE A 737 -18.38 -11.85 -65.45
C PHE A 737 -19.01 -10.53 -65.91
N LYS A 738 -19.55 -9.72 -65.00
CA LYS A 738 -20.24 -8.47 -65.36
C LYS A 738 -19.37 -7.49 -66.17
N PRO A 739 -18.10 -7.21 -65.80
CA PRO A 739 -17.19 -6.43 -66.64
C PRO A 739 -16.92 -7.05 -68.01
N ILE A 740 -16.79 -8.38 -68.09
CA ILE A 740 -16.57 -9.10 -69.35
C ILE A 740 -17.79 -8.90 -70.27
N LYS A 741 -19.01 -9.07 -69.72
CA LYS A 741 -20.27 -8.81 -70.44
C LYS A 741 -20.31 -7.38 -70.98
N THR A 742 -20.04 -6.39 -70.13
CA THR A 742 -20.05 -4.97 -70.53
C THR A 742 -19.04 -4.68 -71.64
N ASN A 743 -17.80 -5.17 -71.51
CA ASN A 743 -16.76 -4.95 -72.52
C ASN A 743 -17.10 -5.58 -73.88
N ILE A 744 -17.70 -6.78 -73.86
CA ILE A 744 -18.16 -7.45 -75.09
C ILE A 744 -19.25 -6.63 -75.78
N ILE A 745 -20.26 -6.18 -75.02
CA ILE A 745 -21.36 -5.36 -75.54
C ILE A 745 -20.84 -4.04 -76.10
N GLU A 746 -19.94 -3.36 -75.39
CA GLU A 746 -19.39 -2.08 -75.83
C GLU A 746 -18.60 -2.22 -77.14
N ALA A 747 -17.78 -3.26 -77.28
CA ALA A 747 -17.05 -3.50 -78.52
C ALA A 747 -17.97 -3.84 -79.72
N HIS A 748 -19.06 -4.58 -79.48
CA HIS A 748 -20.10 -4.80 -80.51
C HIS A 748 -20.82 -3.49 -80.88
N LEU A 749 -21.11 -2.63 -79.90
CA LEU A 749 -21.73 -1.31 -80.13
C LEU A 749 -20.81 -0.37 -80.92
N GLN A 750 -19.51 -0.36 -80.61
CA GLN A 750 -18.51 0.42 -81.35
C GLN A 750 -18.42 -0.04 -82.80
N LEU A 751 -18.37 -1.35 -83.05
CA LEU A 751 -18.41 -1.89 -84.40
C LEU A 751 -19.73 -1.54 -85.11
N GLN A 752 -20.87 -1.70 -84.46
CA GLN A 752 -22.18 -1.39 -85.04
C GLN A 752 -22.29 0.10 -85.41
N THR A 753 -21.74 1.00 -84.59
CA THR A 753 -21.72 2.44 -84.86
C THR A 753 -20.84 2.76 -86.07
N LEU A 754 -19.67 2.12 -86.19
CA LEU A 754 -18.78 2.27 -87.33
C LEU A 754 -19.38 1.71 -88.63
N LEU A 755 -20.10 0.59 -88.55
CA LEU A 755 -20.79 0.01 -89.70
C LEU A 755 -21.92 0.92 -90.19
N LYS A 756 -22.72 1.47 -89.28
CA LYS A 756 -23.80 2.43 -89.60
C LYS A 756 -23.29 3.73 -90.24
N SER A 757 -22.08 4.18 -89.91
CA SER A 757 -21.50 5.39 -90.49
C SER A 757 -20.88 5.20 -91.87
N GLU A 758 -20.43 4.00 -92.21
CA GLU A 758 -19.59 3.76 -93.39
C GLU A 758 -20.21 2.81 -94.43
N TYR A 759 -21.19 1.96 -94.09
CA TYR A 759 -21.75 0.91 -94.97
C TYR A 759 -23.24 1.12 -95.29
N SER A 760 -23.72 0.57 -96.41
CA SER A 760 -25.15 0.65 -96.78
C SER A 760 -25.99 -0.36 -95.99
N THR A 761 -27.31 -0.16 -95.93
CA THR A 761 -28.23 -1.04 -95.19
C THR A 761 -28.22 -2.49 -95.69
N GLU A 762 -28.07 -2.69 -97.00
CA GLU A 762 -27.98 -4.02 -97.63
C GLU A 762 -26.65 -4.75 -97.30
N GLU A 763 -25.56 -3.99 -97.16
CA GLU A 763 -24.24 -4.53 -96.77
C GLU A 763 -24.19 -4.87 -95.26
N ILE A 764 -24.94 -4.15 -94.42
CA ILE A 764 -25.03 -4.43 -92.99
C ILE A 764 -25.80 -5.74 -92.73
N GLU A 765 -26.84 -6.00 -93.53
CA GLU A 765 -27.60 -7.26 -93.47
C GLU A 765 -26.76 -8.46 -93.93
N SER A 766 -25.89 -8.29 -94.94
CA SER A 766 -25.01 -9.38 -95.41
C SER A 766 -23.86 -9.71 -94.45
N ILE A 767 -23.47 -8.78 -93.58
CA ILE A 767 -22.44 -8.98 -92.54
C ILE A 767 -22.95 -9.85 -91.37
N GLY A 768 -24.26 -9.92 -91.14
CA GLY A 768 -24.85 -10.85 -90.16
C GLY A 768 -24.52 -10.56 -88.69
N MET A 769 -24.52 -9.29 -88.28
CA MET A 769 -24.32 -8.89 -86.87
C MET A 769 -25.53 -9.24 -86.00
N VAL A 770 -25.29 -9.87 -84.84
CA VAL A 770 -26.32 -10.15 -83.82
C VAL A 770 -26.82 -8.84 -83.22
N ALA A 771 -28.13 -8.74 -82.99
CA ALA A 771 -28.71 -7.58 -82.31
C ALA A 771 -28.19 -7.49 -80.86
N VAL A 772 -27.94 -6.28 -80.36
CA VAL A 772 -27.40 -6.06 -79.01
C VAL A 772 -28.30 -6.67 -77.92
N GLN A 773 -29.62 -6.65 -78.11
CA GLN A 773 -30.60 -7.26 -77.19
C GLN A 773 -30.50 -8.80 -77.14
N ASP A 774 -30.26 -9.43 -78.29
CA ASP A 774 -30.10 -10.89 -78.38
C ASP A 774 -28.76 -11.34 -77.82
N LEU A 775 -27.71 -10.52 -78.01
CA LEU A 775 -26.38 -10.74 -77.41
C LEU A 775 -26.43 -10.63 -75.88
N GLU A 776 -27.17 -9.63 -75.35
CA GLU A 776 -27.39 -9.49 -73.91
C GLU A 776 -28.08 -10.72 -73.31
N ALA A 777 -29.15 -11.20 -73.96
CA ALA A 777 -29.88 -12.40 -73.53
C ALA A 777 -29.01 -13.68 -73.59
N GLN A 778 -28.17 -13.82 -74.62
CA GLN A 778 -27.23 -14.94 -74.73
C GLN A 778 -26.16 -14.92 -73.63
N LEU A 779 -25.65 -13.74 -73.28
CA LEU A 779 -24.66 -13.59 -72.20
C LEU A 779 -25.28 -13.80 -70.81
N ASP A 780 -26.54 -13.40 -70.61
CA ASP A 780 -27.27 -13.66 -69.36
C ASP A 780 -27.59 -15.14 -69.15
N GLY A 781 -27.77 -15.91 -70.22
CA GLY A 781 -27.97 -17.37 -70.15
C GLY A 781 -26.74 -18.19 -69.74
N LEU A 782 -25.54 -17.59 -69.68
CA LEU A 782 -24.29 -18.28 -69.35
C LEU A 782 -23.89 -18.22 -67.86
N LEU A 783 -24.49 -17.29 -67.11
CA LEU A 783 -24.35 -17.17 -65.65
C LEU A 783 -24.95 -18.41 -64.96
#